data_AF-A0A1E7LGT1-F1
#
_entry.id   AF-A0A1E7LGT1-F1
#
_cell.length_a   1.000
_cell.length_b   1.000
_cell.length_c   1.000
_cell.angle_alpha   90.00
_cell.angle_beta   90.00
_cell.angle_gamma   90.00
#
_symmetry.space_group_name_H-M   'P 1'
#
loop_
_entity.id
_entity.type
_entity.pdbx_description
1 polymer ?
#
loop_
_entity_poly.entity_id
_entity_poly.type
_entity_poly.pdbx_seq_one_letter_code
_entity_poly.pdbx_strand_id
1 'polypeptide(L)'
;MLSSAFRLPDHLSPKADPALIAADEEHFAAVARTLEESVAELTARLDAERRAPGGTGRQAMDRDAEIHRLTARLRTLRRFGLDLCLGRMVPEDGSAPVYVGRLGLTDSTGHRLLVDWRSPAAEPFFGATHARPMGLASRRRYRWTDGRISDYWDEVFAPDAFAGHAALDDQSAFVASLGANRSERMRDVLGTIQADQDAIIRAGSRGTLVVDGGPGTGKTVVALHRSAYLLYADPRLAHRRGGVLFVGPSRPYLGYVADVLPSLGEEGVQTCVLRDLVPEGATAGAETDPEVARLKASAELVRAVETAVRFYEEPPAEPLTVSTPWCDLRLTAADWAVAFGTPGPGAVHNEARDQVWEELLTLLMEKYDGEEAAPELVRKALGQDRELLAAFDRAWPLLDPADLVGDLWSVPAYLRLCAPWLSRDEVRLLQRAEARAWTVSDLPILDVARQRLGDPEASRRRRRREAAAAAERAGMDQVIDALLADETLADADADSEGALVMLHGQDLRNSLAGPEASTDAAPDRLAGPFAHIVVDEAQELTDAEWQMLLVRCPSRSFTVVGDRAQARHGFTESWRERLERVGLDRVALASLTVNYRTPEEVMAEAEPVIRAVLPDANVPVSVRSGGLPVVRGRVADLEPVLDGWLAAHADGTACVIGAPRFRGRPRVRSLTPELSKGLEFDLVVLVEPEAFGAGVAGAVDRYVAMTRATQELVVLTG
;
A
#
# COMPACT_ATOMS: atom_id res chain seq x y z
N MET A 1 -40.52 6.00 -19.78
CA MET A 1 -39.62 6.86 -20.57
C MET A 1 -38.33 6.99 -19.78
N LEU A 2 -37.28 6.27 -20.20
CA LEU A 2 -35.95 6.47 -19.61
C LEU A 2 -35.54 7.91 -19.91
N SER A 3 -35.08 8.63 -18.90
CA SER A 3 -34.54 9.97 -19.11
C SER A 3 -33.25 9.86 -19.90
N SER A 4 -33.04 10.72 -20.90
CA SER A 4 -31.83 10.73 -21.74
C SER A 4 -30.56 10.72 -20.87
N ALA A 5 -29.58 9.90 -21.28
CA ALA A 5 -28.27 9.86 -20.65
C ALA A 5 -27.49 11.16 -20.86
N PHE A 6 -27.85 11.96 -21.88
CA PHE A 6 -27.20 13.22 -22.21
C PHE A 6 -27.95 14.41 -21.61
N ARG A 7 -27.20 15.27 -20.92
CA ARG A 7 -27.65 16.57 -20.41
C ARG A 7 -26.61 17.63 -20.77
N LEU A 8 -26.54 17.92 -22.06
CA LEU A 8 -25.63 18.89 -22.62
C LEU A 8 -26.14 20.31 -22.33
N PRO A 9 -25.27 21.25 -21.89
CA PRO A 9 -25.61 22.67 -21.80
C PRO A 9 -26.04 23.26 -23.14
N ASP A 10 -26.80 24.36 -23.13
CA ASP A 10 -27.32 24.99 -24.36
C ASP A 10 -26.23 25.35 -25.38
N HIS A 11 -25.03 25.72 -24.92
CA HIS A 11 -23.90 26.03 -25.80
C HIS A 11 -23.32 24.80 -26.53
N LEU A 12 -23.72 23.59 -26.15
CA LEU A 12 -23.36 22.32 -26.80
C LEU A 12 -24.57 21.65 -27.49
N SER A 13 -25.65 22.38 -27.75
CA SER A 13 -26.85 21.83 -28.39
C SER A 13 -26.59 21.13 -29.75
N PRO A 14 -25.62 21.51 -30.59
CA PRO A 14 -25.32 20.76 -31.83
C PRO A 14 -24.85 19.33 -31.57
N LYS A 15 -24.20 19.07 -30.42
CA LYS A 15 -23.76 17.73 -30.01
C LYS A 15 -24.93 16.83 -29.56
N ALA A 16 -26.13 17.39 -29.40
CA ALA A 16 -27.32 16.62 -29.03
C ALA A 16 -28.04 16.00 -30.24
N ASP A 17 -27.47 16.10 -31.45
CA ASP A 17 -28.07 15.50 -32.65
C ASP A 17 -28.27 13.98 -32.47
N PRO A 18 -29.50 13.46 -32.64
CA PRO A 18 -29.77 12.02 -32.58
C PRO A 18 -28.85 11.17 -33.47
N ALA A 19 -28.39 11.68 -34.62
CA ALA A 19 -27.45 10.98 -35.48
C ALA A 19 -26.10 10.69 -34.78
N LEU A 20 -25.72 11.50 -33.79
CA LEU A 20 -24.47 11.38 -33.05
C LEU A 20 -24.60 10.57 -31.76
N ILE A 21 -25.76 10.60 -31.09
CA ILE A 21 -25.94 10.04 -29.74
C ILE A 21 -26.93 8.87 -29.64
N ALA A 22 -27.79 8.63 -30.64
CA ALA A 22 -28.85 7.61 -30.52
C ALA A 22 -28.31 6.19 -30.25
N ALA A 23 -27.21 5.81 -30.92
CA ALA A 23 -26.57 4.51 -30.69
C ALA A 23 -26.00 4.39 -29.26
N ASP A 24 -25.45 5.49 -28.73
CA ASP A 24 -24.95 5.54 -27.36
C ASP A 24 -26.12 5.47 -26.37
N GLU A 25 -27.24 6.16 -26.62
CA GLU A 25 -28.45 6.10 -25.79
C GLU A 25 -29.06 4.70 -25.73
N GLU A 26 -29.14 4.00 -26.86
CA GLU A 26 -29.62 2.62 -26.91
C GLU A 26 -28.70 1.69 -26.10
N HIS A 27 -27.39 1.85 -26.24
CA HIS A 27 -26.41 1.09 -25.46
C HIS A 27 -26.54 1.39 -23.96
N PHE A 28 -26.66 2.66 -23.55
CA PHE A 28 -26.85 3.02 -22.15
C PHE A 28 -28.17 2.50 -21.57
N ALA A 29 -29.24 2.44 -22.35
CA ALA A 29 -30.48 1.83 -21.92
C ALA A 29 -30.31 0.32 -21.64
N ALA A 30 -29.49 -0.37 -22.43
CA ALA A 30 -29.13 -1.77 -22.16
C ALA A 30 -28.28 -1.89 -20.88
N VAL A 31 -27.25 -1.05 -20.73
CA VAL A 31 -26.39 -1.03 -19.52
C VAL A 31 -27.19 -0.76 -18.26
N ALA A 32 -28.09 0.23 -18.27
CA ALA A 32 -28.95 0.54 -17.12
C ALA A 32 -29.80 -0.67 -16.70
N ARG A 33 -30.45 -1.32 -17.68
CA ARG A 33 -31.29 -2.49 -17.43
C ARG A 33 -30.49 -3.65 -16.85
N THR A 34 -29.35 -3.98 -17.45
CA THR A 34 -28.48 -5.05 -16.96
C THR A 34 -27.92 -4.76 -15.58
N LEU A 35 -27.60 -3.49 -15.27
CA LEU A 35 -27.16 -3.09 -13.94
C LEU A 35 -28.28 -3.26 -12.90
N GLU A 36 -29.49 -2.81 -13.21
CA GLU A 36 -30.68 -2.99 -12.35
C GLU A 36 -30.96 -4.48 -12.10
N GLU A 37 -30.94 -5.29 -13.16
CA GLU A 37 -31.12 -6.75 -13.09
C GLU A 37 -30.04 -7.41 -12.21
N SER A 38 -28.76 -7.07 -12.44
CA SER A 38 -27.64 -7.62 -11.66
C SER A 38 -27.71 -7.23 -10.18
N VAL A 39 -28.09 -5.98 -9.89
CA VAL A 39 -28.28 -5.51 -8.51
C VAL A 39 -29.44 -6.23 -7.84
N ALA A 40 -30.55 -6.42 -8.55
CA ALA A 40 -31.71 -7.15 -8.03
C ALA A 40 -31.37 -8.62 -7.75
N GLU A 41 -30.70 -9.31 -8.67
CA GLU A 41 -30.27 -10.71 -8.52
C GLU A 41 -29.33 -10.88 -7.31
N LEU A 42 -28.28 -10.06 -7.22
CA LEU A 42 -27.33 -10.11 -6.10
C LEU A 42 -27.98 -9.77 -4.76
N THR A 43 -28.94 -8.83 -4.75
CA THR A 43 -29.71 -8.50 -3.54
C THR A 43 -30.56 -9.70 -3.11
N ALA A 44 -31.28 -10.32 -4.04
CA ALA A 44 -32.10 -11.49 -3.76
C ALA A 44 -31.26 -12.67 -3.24
N ARG A 45 -30.09 -12.90 -3.84
CA ARG A 45 -29.14 -13.93 -3.41
C ARG A 45 -28.56 -13.65 -2.02
N LEU A 46 -28.15 -12.41 -1.75
CA LEU A 46 -27.69 -11.98 -0.43
C LEU A 46 -28.77 -12.18 0.64
N ASP A 47 -30.01 -11.84 0.34
CA ASP A 47 -31.13 -12.02 1.26
C ASP A 47 -31.47 -13.50 1.46
N ALA A 48 -31.26 -14.35 0.45
CA ALA A 48 -31.43 -15.80 0.56
C ALA A 48 -30.36 -16.40 1.48
N GLU A 49 -29.09 -16.04 1.28
CA GLU A 49 -27.97 -16.48 2.13
C GLU A 49 -28.12 -16.01 3.59
N ARG A 50 -28.59 -14.79 3.81
CA ARG A 50 -28.88 -14.26 5.16
C ARG A 50 -30.04 -14.98 5.86
N ARG A 51 -31.02 -15.46 5.10
CA ARG A 51 -32.18 -16.21 5.59
C ARG A 51 -31.93 -17.70 5.73
N ALA A 52 -30.89 -18.22 5.06
CA ALA A 52 -30.49 -19.62 5.19
C ALA A 52 -30.12 -19.92 6.64
N PRO A 53 -30.55 -21.09 7.18
CA PRO A 53 -30.20 -21.48 8.53
C PRO A 53 -28.67 -21.51 8.68
N GLY A 54 -28.16 -20.89 9.74
CA GLY A 54 -26.73 -20.94 10.06
C GLY A 54 -26.37 -22.38 10.40
N GLY A 55 -25.78 -23.10 9.46
CA GLY A 55 -25.21 -24.43 9.70
C GLY A 55 -24.11 -24.37 10.76
N THR A 56 -23.62 -25.51 11.20
CA THR A 56 -22.51 -25.58 12.16
C THR A 56 -21.15 -25.63 11.46
N GLY A 57 -20.12 -25.02 12.07
CA GLY A 57 -18.74 -25.05 11.59
C GLY A 57 -18.55 -24.48 10.18
N ARG A 58 -18.06 -25.30 9.25
CA ARG A 58 -17.68 -24.87 7.88
C ARG A 58 -18.82 -24.24 7.09
N GLN A 59 -20.06 -24.70 7.30
CA GLN A 59 -21.23 -24.14 6.61
C GLN A 59 -21.53 -22.69 7.04
N ALA A 60 -21.31 -22.34 8.31
CA ALA A 60 -21.44 -20.95 8.78
C ALA A 60 -20.34 -20.07 8.19
N MET A 61 -19.09 -20.54 8.17
CA MET A 61 -17.96 -19.79 7.61
C MET A 61 -18.13 -19.56 6.10
N ASP A 62 -18.53 -20.58 5.34
CA ASP A 62 -18.76 -20.47 3.90
C ASP A 62 -19.91 -19.50 3.60
N ARG A 63 -20.98 -19.54 4.39
CA ARG A 63 -22.10 -18.60 4.30
C ARG A 63 -21.66 -17.17 4.61
N ASP A 64 -20.92 -16.95 5.70
CA ASP A 64 -20.48 -15.62 6.09
C ASP A 64 -19.49 -15.05 5.06
N ALA A 65 -18.58 -15.87 4.53
CA ALA A 65 -17.69 -15.49 3.43
C ALA A 65 -18.48 -15.14 2.14
N GLU A 66 -19.53 -15.90 1.83
CA GLU A 66 -20.42 -15.62 0.70
C GLU A 66 -21.20 -14.33 0.91
N ILE A 67 -21.74 -14.09 2.11
CA ILE A 67 -22.42 -12.84 2.49
C ILE A 67 -21.46 -11.66 2.31
N HIS A 68 -20.22 -11.76 2.80
CA HIS A 68 -19.21 -10.71 2.63
C HIS A 68 -18.90 -10.45 1.15
N ARG A 69 -18.72 -11.51 0.34
CA ARG A 69 -18.46 -11.42 -1.10
C ARG A 69 -19.62 -10.74 -1.85
N LEU A 70 -20.85 -11.19 -1.61
CA LEU A 70 -22.06 -10.63 -2.23
C LEU A 70 -22.26 -9.16 -1.80
N THR A 71 -22.05 -8.85 -0.52
CA THR A 71 -22.16 -7.48 0.02
C THR A 71 -21.16 -6.54 -0.65
N ALA A 72 -19.89 -6.95 -0.76
CA ALA A 72 -18.85 -6.15 -1.41
C ALA A 72 -19.15 -5.91 -2.90
N ARG A 73 -19.59 -6.95 -3.63
CA ARG A 73 -19.97 -6.84 -5.04
C ARG A 73 -21.17 -5.92 -5.24
N LEU A 74 -22.19 -6.05 -4.38
CA LEU A 74 -23.39 -5.22 -4.43
C LEU A 74 -23.09 -3.75 -4.13
N ARG A 75 -22.25 -3.47 -3.12
CA ARG A 75 -21.78 -2.11 -2.82
C ARG A 75 -21.06 -1.50 -4.02
N THR A 76 -20.20 -2.27 -4.66
CA THR A 76 -19.44 -1.84 -5.84
C THR A 76 -20.38 -1.47 -7.00
N LEU A 77 -21.38 -2.31 -7.32
CA LEU A 77 -22.33 -2.03 -8.40
C LEU A 77 -23.28 -0.87 -8.07
N ARG A 78 -23.75 -0.75 -6.83
CA ARG A 78 -24.64 0.36 -6.40
C ARG A 78 -23.95 1.71 -6.33
N ARG A 79 -22.61 1.74 -6.29
CA ARG A 79 -21.84 2.98 -6.28
C ARG A 79 -21.94 3.73 -7.61
N PHE A 80 -22.03 2.99 -8.72
CA PHE A 80 -22.04 3.54 -10.06
C PHE A 80 -23.42 3.39 -10.69
N GLY A 81 -23.86 4.38 -11.44
CA GLY A 81 -24.95 4.29 -12.39
C GLY A 81 -24.40 4.13 -13.81
N LEU A 82 -24.90 4.94 -14.75
CA LEU A 82 -24.38 4.97 -16.12
C LEU A 82 -22.95 5.53 -16.23
N ASP A 83 -22.51 6.29 -15.23
CA ASP A 83 -21.13 6.79 -15.07
C ASP A 83 -20.08 5.68 -14.86
N LEU A 84 -20.54 4.42 -14.84
CA LEU A 84 -19.72 3.25 -15.02
C LEU A 84 -19.00 3.25 -16.38
N CYS A 85 -19.61 3.76 -17.44
CA CYS A 85 -19.01 3.80 -18.78
C CYS A 85 -18.12 5.04 -18.95
N LEU A 86 -16.84 4.83 -19.23
CA LEU A 86 -15.86 5.91 -19.42
C LEU A 86 -15.88 6.47 -20.85
N GLY A 87 -16.18 5.61 -21.82
CA GLY A 87 -16.12 5.94 -23.23
C GLY A 87 -16.31 4.71 -24.12
N ARG A 88 -16.17 4.91 -25.43
CA ARG A 88 -16.13 3.83 -26.41
C ARG A 88 -14.99 4.00 -27.39
N MET A 89 -14.56 2.92 -28.01
CA MET A 89 -13.59 2.93 -29.10
C MET A 89 -14.13 2.12 -30.28
N VAL A 90 -13.82 2.59 -31.48
CA VAL A 90 -14.21 1.95 -32.74
C VAL A 90 -12.94 1.41 -33.38
N PRO A 91 -12.81 0.08 -33.50
CA PRO A 91 -11.68 -0.52 -34.19
C PRO A 91 -11.69 -0.21 -35.69
N GLU A 92 -10.51 -0.16 -36.31
CA GLU A 92 -10.34 0.11 -37.74
C GLU A 92 -10.80 -1.06 -38.62
N ASP A 93 -10.85 -2.28 -38.08
CA ASP A 93 -11.28 -3.50 -38.78
C ASP A 93 -12.80 -3.55 -39.09
N GLY A 94 -13.56 -2.53 -38.69
CA GLY A 94 -15.01 -2.43 -38.91
C GLY A 94 -15.85 -3.24 -37.92
N SER A 95 -15.24 -3.78 -36.87
CA SER A 95 -15.99 -4.44 -35.78
C SER A 95 -16.84 -3.44 -34.96
N ALA A 96 -17.78 -3.99 -34.19
CA ALA A 96 -18.69 -3.19 -33.38
C ALA A 96 -17.94 -2.34 -32.32
N PRO A 97 -18.45 -1.16 -31.96
CA PRO A 97 -17.82 -0.32 -30.94
C PRO A 97 -17.66 -1.05 -29.60
N VAL A 98 -16.49 -0.91 -29.00
CA VAL A 98 -16.17 -1.45 -27.69
C VAL A 98 -16.33 -0.36 -26.65
N TYR A 99 -17.27 -0.55 -25.72
CA TYR A 99 -17.47 0.36 -24.60
C TYR A 99 -16.57 -0.03 -23.43
N VAL A 100 -15.85 0.95 -22.88
CA VAL A 100 -14.93 0.78 -21.77
C VAL A 100 -15.58 1.34 -20.51
N GLY A 101 -15.60 0.54 -19.43
CA GLY A 101 -16.16 0.92 -18.15
C GLY A 101 -15.20 0.75 -16.99
N ARG A 102 -15.51 1.36 -15.84
CA ARG A 102 -14.76 1.18 -14.58
C ARG A 102 -14.83 -0.27 -14.10
N LEU A 103 -15.88 -1.00 -14.48
CA LEU A 103 -16.06 -2.43 -14.27
C LEU A 103 -16.55 -3.07 -15.55
N GLY A 104 -16.21 -4.35 -15.73
CA GLY A 104 -16.85 -5.18 -16.76
C GLY A 104 -18.32 -5.45 -16.45
N LEU A 105 -19.17 -5.35 -17.47
CA LEU A 105 -20.60 -5.67 -17.40
C LEU A 105 -20.97 -6.59 -18.57
N THR A 106 -21.62 -7.69 -18.25
CA THR A 106 -22.11 -8.69 -19.21
C THR A 106 -23.60 -8.88 -18.95
N ASP A 107 -24.39 -8.94 -20.00
CA ASP A 107 -25.83 -9.22 -19.87
C ASP A 107 -26.11 -10.71 -19.64
N SER A 108 -27.38 -11.03 -19.39
CA SER A 108 -27.85 -12.40 -19.15
C SER A 108 -27.67 -13.35 -20.34
N THR A 109 -27.47 -12.81 -21.55
CA THR A 109 -27.19 -13.59 -22.76
C THR A 109 -25.69 -13.89 -22.95
N GLY A 110 -24.84 -13.34 -22.09
CA GLY A 110 -23.39 -13.46 -22.17
C GLY A 110 -22.74 -12.41 -23.07
N HIS A 111 -23.50 -11.45 -23.60
CA HIS A 111 -22.97 -10.37 -24.41
C HIS A 111 -22.35 -9.29 -23.52
N ARG A 112 -21.10 -8.93 -23.84
CA ARG A 112 -20.29 -8.00 -23.05
C ARG A 112 -20.66 -6.57 -23.41
N LEU A 113 -21.39 -5.91 -22.52
CA LEU A 113 -21.78 -4.51 -22.68
C LEU A 113 -20.62 -3.56 -22.37
N LEU A 114 -19.88 -3.82 -21.28
CA LEU A 114 -18.73 -3.00 -20.90
C LEU A 114 -17.47 -3.87 -20.71
N VAL A 115 -16.37 -3.43 -21.30
CA VAL A 115 -15.03 -3.95 -21.04
C VAL A 115 -14.45 -3.22 -19.84
N ASP A 116 -13.95 -3.98 -18.87
CA ASP A 116 -13.24 -3.41 -17.73
C ASP A 116 -11.98 -2.66 -18.19
N TRP A 117 -11.79 -1.42 -17.73
CA TRP A 117 -10.63 -0.61 -18.09
C TRP A 117 -9.29 -1.27 -17.77
N ARG A 118 -9.25 -2.17 -16.78
CA ARG A 118 -8.03 -2.93 -16.40
C ARG A 118 -7.72 -4.06 -17.37
N SER A 119 -8.66 -4.44 -18.23
CA SER A 119 -8.44 -5.48 -19.24
C SER A 119 -7.39 -5.05 -20.27
N PRO A 120 -6.54 -5.97 -20.78
CA PRO A 120 -5.70 -5.71 -21.96
C PRO A 120 -6.52 -5.26 -23.18
N ALA A 121 -7.76 -5.74 -23.30
CA ALA A 121 -8.65 -5.33 -24.39
C ALA A 121 -9.05 -3.85 -24.34
N ALA A 122 -8.87 -3.16 -23.20
CA ALA A 122 -9.13 -1.72 -23.05
C ALA A 122 -7.87 -0.86 -23.24
N GLU A 123 -6.68 -1.47 -23.41
CA GLU A 123 -5.42 -0.74 -23.57
C GLU A 123 -5.46 0.30 -24.71
N PRO A 124 -5.98 -0.01 -25.92
CA PRO A 124 -6.03 0.98 -27.01
C PRO A 124 -6.81 2.25 -26.64
N PHE A 125 -7.83 2.16 -25.79
CA PHE A 125 -8.63 3.31 -25.38
C PHE A 125 -7.79 4.40 -24.70
N PHE A 126 -6.81 4.00 -23.89
CA PHE A 126 -5.93 4.89 -23.13
C PHE A 126 -4.58 5.13 -23.84
N GLY A 127 -3.99 4.07 -24.40
CA GLY A 127 -2.65 4.10 -24.99
C GLY A 127 -2.57 4.63 -26.43
N ALA A 128 -3.69 4.67 -27.17
CA ALA A 128 -3.66 5.13 -28.56
C ALA A 128 -3.35 6.63 -28.66
N THR A 129 -2.47 6.95 -29.61
CA THR A 129 -2.08 8.31 -30.02
C THR A 129 -2.17 8.43 -31.54
N HIS A 130 -2.16 9.64 -32.12
CA HIS A 130 -2.12 9.80 -33.58
C HIS A 130 -0.89 9.13 -34.22
N ALA A 131 0.25 9.13 -33.52
CA ALA A 131 1.46 8.46 -33.98
C ALA A 131 1.38 6.92 -33.84
N ARG A 132 0.59 6.42 -32.89
CA ARG A 132 0.37 5.00 -32.65
C ARG A 132 -1.12 4.72 -32.37
N PRO A 133 -1.96 4.59 -33.40
CA PRO A 133 -3.41 4.42 -33.25
C PRO A 133 -3.86 3.11 -32.58
N MET A 134 -2.98 2.12 -32.47
CA MET A 134 -3.26 0.81 -31.87
C MET A 134 -4.49 0.10 -32.47
N GLY A 135 -4.71 0.28 -33.78
CA GLY A 135 -5.82 -0.34 -34.52
C GLY A 135 -7.19 0.33 -34.30
N LEU A 136 -7.23 1.55 -33.75
CA LEU A 136 -8.46 2.31 -33.58
C LEU A 136 -8.72 3.23 -34.79
N ALA A 137 -9.96 3.27 -35.26
CA ALA A 137 -10.45 4.30 -36.17
C ALA A 137 -10.82 5.58 -35.41
N SER A 138 -11.54 5.44 -34.30
CA SER A 138 -11.91 6.57 -33.43
C SER A 138 -12.15 6.14 -31.98
N ARG A 139 -12.12 7.09 -31.04
CA ARG A 139 -12.56 6.91 -29.66
C ARG A 139 -13.45 8.07 -29.20
N ARG A 140 -14.45 7.76 -28.39
CA ARG A 140 -15.31 8.72 -27.69
C ARG A 140 -15.10 8.64 -26.19
N ARG A 141 -15.03 9.78 -25.53
CA ARG A 141 -14.95 9.89 -24.06
C ARG A 141 -16.12 10.69 -23.51
N TYR A 142 -16.65 10.27 -22.37
CA TYR A 142 -17.81 10.91 -21.74
C TYR A 142 -17.42 11.71 -20.50
N ARG A 143 -18.03 12.88 -20.32
CA ARG A 143 -17.97 13.67 -19.09
C ARG A 143 -19.26 13.50 -18.31
N TRP A 144 -19.17 12.78 -17.20
CA TRP A 144 -20.29 12.58 -16.29
C TRP A 144 -20.41 13.69 -15.26
N THR A 145 -21.61 14.22 -15.09
CA THR A 145 -22.01 15.13 -14.01
C THR A 145 -23.38 14.67 -13.51
N ASP A 146 -23.51 14.39 -12.21
CA ASP A 146 -24.76 13.91 -11.59
C ASP A 146 -25.42 12.73 -12.32
N GLY A 147 -24.61 11.74 -12.73
CA GLY A 147 -25.07 10.53 -13.41
C GLY A 147 -25.53 10.74 -14.86
N ARG A 148 -25.25 11.91 -15.46
CA ARG A 148 -25.54 12.22 -16.87
C ARG A 148 -24.33 12.75 -17.61
N ILE A 149 -24.32 12.56 -18.93
CA ILE A 149 -23.28 13.06 -19.81
C ILE A 149 -23.50 14.55 -20.04
N SER A 150 -22.63 15.35 -19.44
CA SER A 150 -22.57 16.81 -19.59
C SER A 150 -21.77 17.27 -20.81
N ASP A 151 -20.88 16.42 -21.32
CA ASP A 151 -20.11 16.63 -22.55
C ASP A 151 -19.52 15.30 -23.04
N TYR A 152 -19.11 15.23 -24.31
CA TYR A 152 -18.33 14.12 -24.84
C TYR A 152 -17.34 14.61 -25.93
N TRP A 153 -16.32 13.78 -26.18
CA TRP A 153 -15.26 14.09 -27.14
C TRP A 153 -14.96 12.91 -28.04
N ASP A 154 -14.92 13.16 -29.35
CA ASP A 154 -14.50 12.20 -30.37
C ASP A 154 -13.08 12.51 -30.83
N GLU A 155 -12.22 11.51 -30.84
CA GLU A 155 -10.87 11.55 -31.40
C GLU A 155 -10.79 10.54 -32.54
N VAL A 156 -10.36 10.98 -33.72
CA VAL A 156 -10.29 10.17 -34.94
C VAL A 156 -8.82 9.94 -35.28
N PHE A 157 -8.44 8.69 -35.49
CA PHE A 157 -7.06 8.31 -35.81
C PHE A 157 -6.88 7.94 -37.29
N ALA A 158 -7.95 7.58 -38.00
CA ALA A 158 -7.92 7.22 -39.41
C ALA A 158 -8.25 8.42 -40.33
N PRO A 159 -7.44 8.74 -41.36
CA PRO A 159 -7.69 9.85 -42.30
C PRO A 159 -9.03 9.77 -43.05
N ASP A 160 -9.49 8.55 -43.34
CA ASP A 160 -10.72 8.30 -44.11
C ASP A 160 -12.00 8.39 -43.25
N ALA A 161 -11.87 8.39 -41.91
CA ALA A 161 -13.00 8.46 -40.97
C ALA A 161 -13.44 9.91 -40.66
N PHE A 162 -12.73 10.92 -41.16
CA PHE A 162 -13.09 12.33 -40.97
C PHE A 162 -14.42 12.73 -41.63
N ALA A 163 -14.86 12.02 -42.67
CA ALA A 163 -16.04 12.40 -43.46
C ALA A 163 -17.41 12.11 -42.79
N GLY A 164 -17.44 11.33 -41.69
CA GLY A 164 -18.68 10.91 -41.03
C GLY A 164 -18.89 11.46 -39.61
N HIS A 165 -17.94 12.22 -39.06
CA HIS A 165 -17.97 12.72 -37.69
C HIS A 165 -18.18 14.24 -37.68
N ALA A 166 -19.43 14.68 -37.88
CA ALA A 166 -19.82 16.09 -37.94
C ALA A 166 -19.67 16.88 -36.62
N ALA A 167 -19.13 16.27 -35.56
CA ALA A 167 -18.70 16.95 -34.33
C ALA A 167 -17.21 17.33 -34.34
N LEU A 168 -16.56 17.29 -35.51
CA LEU A 168 -15.18 17.75 -35.70
C LEU A 168 -15.04 19.27 -35.69
N ASP A 169 -16.15 20.02 -35.79
CA ASP A 169 -16.17 21.48 -35.83
C ASP A 169 -16.95 22.03 -34.62
N ASP A 170 -16.39 21.86 -33.43
CA ASP A 170 -16.39 22.89 -32.38
C ASP A 170 -15.51 22.42 -31.21
N GLN A 171 -14.31 22.98 -31.22
CA GLN A 171 -13.20 22.70 -30.35
C GLN A 171 -13.52 23.01 -28.88
N SER A 172 -13.01 22.16 -27.97
CA SER A 172 -12.59 22.51 -26.59
C SER A 172 -13.68 22.55 -25.49
N ALA A 173 -13.58 21.63 -24.51
CA ALA A 173 -14.07 21.89 -23.15
C ALA A 173 -13.30 21.16 -22.02
N PHE A 174 -12.51 20.12 -22.33
CA PHE A 174 -11.39 19.72 -21.44
C PHE A 174 -10.19 20.66 -21.64
N VAL A 175 -10.04 21.18 -22.86
CA VAL A 175 -9.10 22.25 -23.22
C VAL A 175 -9.62 23.64 -22.82
N ALA A 176 -10.93 23.82 -22.56
CA ALA A 176 -11.47 25.13 -22.12
C ALA A 176 -11.21 25.43 -20.62
N SER A 177 -10.91 24.44 -19.80
CA SER A 177 -10.45 24.66 -18.41
C SER A 177 -8.94 24.92 -18.30
N LEU A 178 -8.20 24.84 -19.42
CA LEU A 178 -6.73 24.91 -19.46
C LEU A 178 -6.16 26.24 -20.00
N GLY A 179 -6.99 27.25 -20.18
CA GLY A 179 -6.54 28.59 -20.57
C GLY A 179 -6.39 28.75 -22.09
N ALA A 180 -6.65 29.98 -22.53
CA ALA A 180 -6.76 30.34 -23.93
C ALA A 180 -5.38 30.32 -24.63
N ASN A 181 -5.02 29.22 -25.30
CA ASN A 181 -4.27 29.23 -26.57
C ASN A 181 -4.31 27.86 -27.26
N ARG A 182 -4.95 27.83 -28.42
CA ARG A 182 -5.40 26.65 -29.16
C ARG A 182 -4.40 26.30 -30.27
N SER A 183 -3.75 25.14 -30.21
CA SER A 183 -2.99 24.60 -31.35
C SER A 183 -3.07 23.07 -31.41
N GLU A 184 -2.92 22.48 -32.60
CA GLU A 184 -2.91 21.02 -32.82
C GLU A 184 -1.87 20.31 -31.94
N ARG A 185 -0.78 21.02 -31.62
CA ARG A 185 0.29 20.59 -30.72
C ARG A 185 -0.20 20.23 -29.31
N MET A 186 -1.25 20.87 -28.79
CA MET A 186 -1.80 20.57 -27.45
C MET A 186 -2.56 19.24 -27.41
N ARG A 187 -3.24 18.88 -28.51
CA ARG A 187 -3.97 17.61 -28.62
C ARG A 187 -3.01 16.42 -28.60
N ASP A 188 -1.92 16.53 -29.35
CA ASP A 188 -0.88 15.50 -29.39
C ASP A 188 -0.21 15.33 -28.02
N VAL A 189 0.04 16.43 -27.29
CA VAL A 189 0.64 16.36 -25.95
C VAL A 189 -0.29 15.67 -24.94
N LEU A 190 -1.59 15.95 -24.93
CA LEU A 190 -2.54 15.25 -24.04
C LEU A 190 -2.68 13.77 -24.36
N GLY A 191 -2.68 13.42 -25.66
CA GLY A 191 -2.64 12.03 -26.11
C GLY A 191 -1.38 11.31 -25.63
N THR A 192 -0.21 11.95 -25.76
CA THR A 192 1.07 11.41 -25.27
C THR A 192 1.10 11.28 -23.75
N ILE A 193 0.63 12.28 -22.98
CA ILE A 193 0.55 12.19 -21.51
C ILE A 193 -0.21 10.94 -21.08
N GLN A 194 -1.37 10.69 -21.68
CA GLN A 194 -2.20 9.55 -21.29
C GLN A 194 -1.59 8.22 -21.72
N ALA A 195 -0.95 8.16 -22.87
CA ALA A 195 -0.23 6.98 -23.31
C ALA A 195 0.97 6.66 -22.41
N ASP A 196 1.75 7.68 -22.00
CA ASP A 196 2.87 7.51 -21.07
C ASP A 196 2.39 7.04 -19.70
N GLN A 197 1.30 7.63 -19.18
CA GLN A 197 0.68 7.22 -17.93
C GLN A 197 0.12 5.79 -18.00
N ASP A 198 -0.58 5.43 -19.08
CA ASP A 198 -1.14 4.08 -19.25
C ASP A 198 -0.02 3.02 -19.38
N ALA A 199 1.06 3.34 -20.10
CA ALA A 199 2.24 2.48 -20.17
C ALA A 199 2.84 2.21 -18.78
N ILE A 200 2.91 3.24 -17.93
CA ILE A 200 3.36 3.09 -16.53
C ILE A 200 2.36 2.28 -15.71
N ILE A 201 1.05 2.53 -15.85
CA ILE A 201 0.00 1.81 -15.12
C ILE A 201 0.06 0.32 -15.47
N ARG A 202 0.21 -0.02 -16.76
CA ARG A 202 0.17 -1.40 -17.27
C ARG A 202 1.51 -2.14 -17.20
N ALA A 203 2.60 -1.48 -16.82
CA ALA A 203 3.90 -2.13 -16.69
C ALA A 203 3.84 -3.31 -15.70
N GLY A 204 4.61 -4.36 -15.91
CA GLY A 204 4.55 -5.56 -15.05
C GLY A 204 4.90 -5.28 -13.58
N SER A 205 4.49 -6.18 -12.68
CA SER A 205 4.79 -6.12 -11.22
C SER A 205 6.20 -6.58 -10.85
N ARG A 206 6.99 -7.12 -11.79
CA ARG A 206 8.28 -7.75 -11.48
C ARG A 206 9.38 -6.71 -11.23
N GLY A 207 9.97 -6.74 -10.04
CA GLY A 207 11.03 -5.82 -9.63
C GLY A 207 10.49 -4.48 -9.18
N THR A 208 11.35 -3.47 -9.19
CA THR A 208 11.03 -2.11 -8.75
C THR A 208 10.84 -1.20 -9.96
N LEU A 209 9.68 -0.56 -10.05
CA LEU A 209 9.41 0.51 -11.02
C LEU A 209 9.39 1.85 -10.28
N VAL A 210 10.27 2.75 -10.69
CA VAL A 210 10.29 4.14 -10.25
C VAL A 210 9.51 4.99 -11.23
N VAL A 211 8.53 5.74 -10.74
CA VAL A 211 7.78 6.76 -11.45
C VAL A 211 8.28 8.12 -10.97
N ASP A 212 9.24 8.67 -11.70
CA ASP A 212 9.85 9.96 -11.41
C ASP A 212 9.12 11.06 -12.18
N GLY A 213 8.67 12.10 -11.49
CA GLY A 213 7.98 13.19 -12.17
C GLY A 213 7.79 14.39 -11.28
N GLY A 214 7.66 15.57 -11.87
CA GLY A 214 7.50 16.79 -11.10
C GLY A 214 6.09 17.03 -10.54
N PRO A 215 5.86 18.19 -9.92
CA PRO A 215 4.53 18.66 -9.52
C PRO A 215 3.55 18.67 -10.71
N GLY A 216 2.28 18.33 -10.45
CA GLY A 216 1.21 18.46 -11.43
C GLY A 216 1.24 17.48 -12.62
N THR A 217 2.14 16.49 -12.62
CA THR A 217 2.25 15.45 -13.66
C THR A 217 1.31 14.26 -13.46
N GLY A 218 0.61 14.20 -12.30
CA GLY A 218 -0.36 13.14 -12.00
C GLY A 218 0.21 11.85 -11.40
N LYS A 219 1.47 11.86 -10.94
CA LYS A 219 2.15 10.71 -10.30
C LYS A 219 1.30 9.88 -9.35
N THR A 220 0.65 10.51 -8.37
CA THR A 220 -0.19 9.83 -7.39
C THR A 220 -1.37 9.12 -8.06
N VAL A 221 -2.01 9.75 -9.04
CA VAL A 221 -3.12 9.12 -9.79
C VAL A 221 -2.61 7.91 -10.55
N VAL A 222 -1.44 8.01 -11.19
CA VAL A 222 -0.77 6.89 -11.86
C VAL A 222 -0.50 5.76 -10.87
N ALA A 223 0.00 6.07 -9.67
CA ALA A 223 0.26 5.11 -8.60
C ALA A 223 -1.02 4.34 -8.20
N LEU A 224 -2.12 5.06 -7.96
CA LEU A 224 -3.39 4.47 -7.55
C LEU A 224 -4.02 3.60 -8.64
N HIS A 225 -4.04 4.09 -9.88
CA HIS A 225 -4.49 3.30 -11.02
C HIS A 225 -3.62 2.06 -11.22
N ARG A 226 -2.30 2.19 -11.06
CA ARG A 226 -1.38 1.07 -11.12
C ARG A 226 -1.64 0.03 -10.03
N SER A 227 -1.88 0.44 -8.78
CA SER A 227 -2.26 -0.48 -7.70
C SER A 227 -3.50 -1.30 -8.08
N ALA A 228 -4.53 -0.64 -8.63
CA ALA A 228 -5.75 -1.31 -9.06
C ALA A 228 -5.55 -2.22 -10.27
N TYR A 229 -4.78 -1.78 -11.26
CA TYR A 229 -4.44 -2.59 -12.43
C TYR A 229 -3.66 -3.85 -12.03
N LEU A 230 -2.66 -3.73 -11.15
CA LEU A 230 -1.82 -4.85 -10.75
C LEU A 230 -2.62 -5.91 -9.96
N LEU A 231 -3.56 -5.50 -9.09
CA LEU A 231 -4.47 -6.43 -8.41
C LEU A 231 -5.34 -7.23 -9.38
N TYR A 232 -5.73 -6.61 -10.50
CA TYR A 232 -6.49 -7.27 -11.56
C TYR A 232 -5.63 -8.16 -12.46
N ALA A 233 -4.48 -7.65 -12.91
CA ALA A 233 -3.65 -8.27 -13.94
C ALA A 233 -2.72 -9.38 -13.42
N ASP A 234 -2.32 -9.33 -12.14
CA ASP A 234 -1.42 -10.33 -11.54
C ASP A 234 -2.13 -11.11 -10.42
N PRO A 235 -2.58 -12.36 -10.69
CA PRO A 235 -3.27 -13.19 -9.70
C PRO A 235 -2.44 -13.48 -8.43
N ARG A 236 -1.12 -13.26 -8.44
CA ARG A 236 -0.26 -13.41 -7.25
C ARG A 236 -0.50 -12.30 -6.24
N LEU A 237 -0.98 -11.14 -6.68
CA LEU A 237 -1.23 -9.98 -5.83
C LEU A 237 -2.63 -10.00 -5.18
N ALA A 238 -3.48 -10.96 -5.55
CA ALA A 238 -4.80 -11.13 -4.96
C ALA A 238 -4.72 -11.29 -3.43
N HIS A 239 -5.75 -10.86 -2.71
CA HIS A 239 -5.73 -10.71 -1.24
C HIS A 239 -5.38 -12.00 -0.48
N ARG A 240 -5.64 -13.17 -1.07
CA ARG A 240 -5.31 -14.47 -0.46
C ARG A 240 -3.83 -14.88 -0.64
N ARG A 241 -3.03 -14.08 -1.36
CA ARG A 241 -1.65 -14.42 -1.79
C ARG A 241 -0.62 -13.31 -1.53
N GLY A 242 -0.93 -12.34 -0.66
CA GLY A 242 0.00 -11.34 -0.16
C GLY A 242 -0.46 -9.88 -0.33
N GLY A 243 -1.49 -9.60 -1.13
CA GLY A 243 -2.08 -8.25 -1.21
C GLY A 243 -1.13 -7.13 -1.66
N VAL A 244 -1.63 -5.89 -1.62
CA VAL A 244 -0.89 -4.68 -1.97
C VAL A 244 -0.92 -3.71 -0.79
N LEU A 245 0.25 -3.20 -0.42
CA LEU A 245 0.39 -2.11 0.56
C LEU A 245 0.63 -0.79 -0.18
N PHE A 246 -0.09 0.26 0.19
CA PHE A 246 0.11 1.62 -0.29
C PHE A 246 0.57 2.51 0.87
N VAL A 247 1.79 3.02 0.78
CA VAL A 247 2.43 3.85 1.79
C VAL A 247 2.40 5.30 1.32
N GLY A 248 1.75 6.16 2.11
CA GLY A 248 1.65 7.59 1.84
C GLY A 248 2.46 8.45 2.83
N PRO A 249 2.69 9.74 2.50
CA PRO A 249 3.47 10.65 3.34
C PRO A 249 2.76 11.10 4.62
N SER A 250 1.43 11.19 4.61
CA SER A 250 0.66 11.74 5.74
C SER A 250 -0.76 11.19 5.83
N ARG A 251 -1.34 11.19 7.03
CA ARG A 251 -2.73 10.75 7.25
C ARG A 251 -3.78 11.58 6.50
N PRO A 252 -3.69 12.93 6.42
CA PRO A 252 -4.62 13.71 5.60
C PRO A 252 -4.60 13.30 4.12
N TYR A 253 -3.42 12.99 3.60
CA TYR A 253 -3.25 12.50 2.23
C TYR A 253 -3.88 11.10 2.05
N LEU A 254 -3.72 10.19 3.01
CA LEU A 254 -4.34 8.86 2.95
C LEU A 254 -5.87 8.90 2.98
N GLY A 255 -6.46 9.91 3.63
CA GLY A 255 -7.90 10.15 3.57
C GLY A 255 -8.39 10.35 2.13
N TYR A 256 -7.65 11.12 1.32
CA TYR A 256 -7.94 11.27 -0.11
C TYR A 256 -7.79 9.96 -0.88
N VAL A 257 -6.72 9.20 -0.62
CA VAL A 257 -6.47 7.89 -1.26
C VAL A 257 -7.59 6.89 -0.97
N ALA A 258 -8.08 6.87 0.28
CA ALA A 258 -9.15 5.98 0.73
C ALA A 258 -10.48 6.21 -0.01
N ASP A 259 -10.72 7.41 -0.54
CA ASP A 259 -11.91 7.71 -1.34
C ASP A 259 -11.76 7.29 -2.81
N VAL A 260 -10.53 7.35 -3.33
CA VAL A 260 -10.20 7.11 -4.75
C VAL A 260 -10.09 5.62 -5.07
N LEU A 261 -9.38 4.80 -4.29
CA LEU A 261 -9.20 3.37 -4.62
C LEU A 261 -10.53 2.60 -4.73
N PRO A 262 -11.51 2.80 -3.82
CA PRO A 262 -12.82 2.20 -3.97
C PRO A 262 -13.59 2.73 -5.20
N SER A 263 -13.28 3.93 -5.70
CA SER A 263 -13.84 4.46 -6.96
C SER A 263 -13.27 3.80 -8.22
N LEU A 264 -12.14 3.10 -8.06
CA LEU A 264 -11.51 2.27 -9.08
C LEU A 264 -11.96 0.80 -9.00
N GLY A 265 -12.86 0.48 -8.07
CA GLY A 265 -13.42 -0.86 -7.88
C GLY A 265 -12.54 -1.80 -7.05
N GLU A 266 -11.64 -1.26 -6.22
CA GLU A 266 -10.72 -2.04 -5.37
C GLU A 266 -10.90 -1.71 -3.88
N GLU A 267 -11.20 -2.74 -3.07
CA GLU A 267 -11.24 -2.66 -1.59
C GLU A 267 -10.03 -3.37 -0.96
N GLY A 268 -9.05 -3.79 -1.78
CA GLY A 268 -7.98 -4.71 -1.39
C GLY A 268 -6.60 -4.19 -1.11
N VAL A 269 -6.45 -2.88 -1.25
CA VAL A 269 -5.19 -2.21 -1.00
C VAL A 269 -5.19 -1.77 0.46
N GLN A 270 -4.22 -2.25 1.22
CA GLN A 270 -3.98 -1.74 2.56
C GLN A 270 -3.28 -0.39 2.45
N THR A 271 -3.70 0.60 3.24
CA THR A 271 -3.10 1.94 3.24
C THR A 271 -2.53 2.25 4.61
N CYS A 272 -1.32 2.84 4.66
CA CYS A 272 -0.71 3.26 5.93
C CYS A 272 0.28 4.41 5.71
N VAL A 273 0.64 5.12 6.79
CA VAL A 273 1.89 5.87 6.84
C VAL A 273 2.96 5.00 7.51
N LEU A 274 4.25 5.27 7.27
CA LEU A 274 5.35 4.45 7.81
C LEU A 274 5.27 4.24 9.32
N ARG A 275 4.89 5.27 10.08
CA ARG A 275 4.75 5.17 11.54
C ARG A 275 3.65 4.21 11.99
N ASP A 276 2.67 3.89 11.15
CA ASP A 276 1.61 2.95 11.50
C ASP A 276 2.10 1.49 11.43
N LEU A 277 3.27 1.22 10.83
CA LEU A 277 3.87 -0.11 10.75
C LEU A 277 4.40 -0.62 12.10
N VAL A 278 4.51 0.26 13.09
CA VAL A 278 5.08 -0.03 14.41
C VAL A 278 4.14 0.53 15.49
N PRO A 279 3.80 -0.22 16.55
CA PRO A 279 2.87 0.24 17.59
C PRO A 279 3.27 1.57 18.24
N GLU A 280 4.57 1.78 18.46
CA GLU A 280 5.14 2.99 19.07
C GLU A 280 4.95 4.25 18.20
N GLY A 281 4.67 4.11 16.90
CA GLY A 281 4.56 5.26 16.01
C GLY A 281 3.39 6.20 16.30
N ALA A 282 2.40 5.75 17.07
CA ALA A 282 1.30 6.60 17.54
C ALA A 282 1.74 7.61 18.62
N THR A 283 2.75 7.27 19.43
CA THR A 283 3.25 8.09 20.55
C THR A 283 4.61 8.71 20.29
N ALA A 284 5.34 8.23 19.27
CA ALA A 284 6.67 8.71 18.93
C ALA A 284 6.70 10.21 18.58
N GLY A 285 7.58 10.95 19.29
CA GLY A 285 7.82 12.37 19.07
C GLY A 285 8.73 12.64 17.87
N ALA A 286 8.85 13.90 17.45
CA ALA A 286 9.87 14.29 16.48
C ALA A 286 11.26 14.28 17.15
N GLU A 287 12.28 13.83 16.43
CA GLU A 287 13.66 13.97 16.88
C GLU A 287 14.08 15.45 16.77
N THR A 288 14.61 15.99 17.86
CA THR A 288 14.95 17.41 17.97
C THR A 288 16.38 17.70 17.53
N ASP A 289 17.27 16.70 17.66
CA ASP A 289 18.67 16.84 17.26
C ASP A 289 18.85 16.33 15.81
N PRO A 290 19.25 17.20 14.87
CA PRO A 290 19.41 16.83 13.46
C PRO A 290 20.55 15.83 13.22
N GLU A 291 21.62 15.84 14.04
CA GLU A 291 22.71 14.87 13.90
C GLU A 291 22.29 13.50 14.40
N VAL A 292 21.50 13.42 15.49
CA VAL A 292 20.90 12.16 15.95
C VAL A 292 19.97 11.59 14.88
N ALA A 293 19.09 12.42 14.31
CA ALA A 293 18.19 12.01 13.23
C ALA A 293 18.98 11.47 12.02
N ARG A 294 20.07 12.14 11.63
CA ARG A 294 20.94 11.73 10.53
C ARG A 294 21.62 10.38 10.78
N LEU A 295 22.12 10.13 12.00
CA LEU A 295 22.75 8.86 12.36
C LEU A 295 21.73 7.71 12.32
N LYS A 296 20.54 7.93 12.89
CA LYS A 296 19.45 6.94 12.92
C LYS A 296 18.81 6.67 11.56
N ALA A 297 18.88 7.64 10.64
CA ALA A 297 18.40 7.49 9.26
C ALA A 297 19.21 6.49 8.42
N SER A 298 20.39 6.05 8.88
CA SER A 298 21.26 5.15 8.13
C SER A 298 20.82 3.68 8.24
N ALA A 299 20.89 2.96 7.11
CA ALA A 299 20.68 1.51 7.11
C ALA A 299 21.75 0.77 7.93
N GLU A 300 22.94 1.36 8.11
CA GLU A 300 24.01 0.73 8.90
C GLU A 300 23.62 0.60 10.37
N LEU A 301 23.02 1.65 10.95
CA LEU A 301 22.58 1.59 12.35
C LEU A 301 21.46 0.57 12.55
N VAL A 302 20.58 0.40 11.57
CA VAL A 302 19.57 -0.66 11.58
C VAL A 302 20.23 -2.05 11.59
N ARG A 303 21.33 -2.25 10.85
CA ARG A 303 22.09 -3.53 10.88
C ARG A 303 22.72 -3.83 12.24
N ALA A 304 22.92 -2.83 13.11
CA ALA A 304 23.43 -3.05 14.46
C ALA A 304 22.49 -3.93 15.31
N VAL A 305 21.19 -3.94 15.00
CA VAL A 305 20.21 -4.82 15.66
C VAL A 305 20.55 -6.30 15.48
N GLU A 306 21.02 -6.71 14.30
CA GLU A 306 21.41 -8.11 14.09
C GLU A 306 22.59 -8.48 15.00
N THR A 307 23.60 -7.60 15.13
CA THR A 307 24.71 -7.82 16.06
C THR A 307 24.24 -7.83 17.52
N ALA A 308 23.29 -6.96 17.87
CA ALA A 308 22.69 -6.89 19.20
C ALA A 308 21.95 -8.19 19.58
N VAL A 309 21.21 -8.78 18.64
CA VAL A 309 20.53 -10.07 18.84
C VAL A 309 21.53 -11.22 18.90
N ARG A 310 22.51 -11.27 17.99
CA ARG A 310 23.52 -12.37 17.96
C ARG A 310 24.36 -12.44 19.23
N PHE A 311 24.56 -11.33 19.94
CA PHE A 311 25.21 -11.31 21.25
C PHE A 311 24.48 -12.20 22.28
N TYR A 312 23.15 -12.34 22.15
CA TYR A 312 22.32 -13.20 22.99
C TYR A 312 22.07 -14.59 22.36
N GLU A 313 22.74 -14.92 21.26
CA GLU A 313 22.70 -16.23 20.60
C GLU A 313 24.07 -16.94 20.70
N GLU A 314 24.90 -16.57 21.69
CA GLU A 314 26.22 -17.17 21.91
C GLU A 314 26.15 -18.43 22.79
N PRO A 315 26.63 -19.60 22.31
CA PRO A 315 26.56 -20.84 23.07
C PRO A 315 27.53 -20.83 24.26
N PRO A 316 27.18 -21.48 25.39
CA PRO A 316 28.09 -21.66 26.52
C PRO A 316 29.37 -22.40 26.12
N ALA A 317 30.52 -21.88 26.56
CA ALA A 317 31.83 -22.50 26.32
C ALA A 317 32.18 -23.59 27.36
N GLU A 318 31.58 -23.52 28.55
CA GLU A 318 31.82 -24.49 29.62
C GLU A 318 30.87 -25.69 29.51
N PRO A 319 31.36 -26.93 29.68
CA PRO A 319 30.51 -28.10 29.66
C PRO A 319 29.62 -28.14 30.91
N LEU A 320 28.40 -28.63 30.74
CA LEU A 320 27.42 -28.81 31.82
C LEU A 320 27.10 -30.31 31.98
N THR A 321 27.11 -30.80 33.21
CA THR A 321 26.63 -32.15 33.52
C THR A 321 25.24 -32.04 34.11
N VAL A 322 24.25 -32.67 33.49
CA VAL A 322 22.86 -32.71 33.94
C VAL A 322 22.64 -34.03 34.65
N SER A 323 22.36 -33.95 35.95
CA SER A 323 22.10 -35.12 36.80
C SER A 323 20.62 -35.41 36.90
N THR A 324 20.20 -36.57 36.41
CA THR A 324 18.82 -37.08 36.58
C THR A 324 18.79 -38.17 37.65
N PRO A 325 17.61 -38.61 38.15
CA PRO A 325 17.51 -39.71 39.11
C PRO A 325 18.06 -41.06 38.61
N TRP A 326 18.31 -41.17 37.31
CA TRP A 326 18.79 -42.38 36.66
C TRP A 326 20.25 -42.19 36.24
N CYS A 327 20.53 -41.23 35.36
CA CYS A 327 21.85 -41.04 34.76
C CYS A 327 22.37 -39.60 34.83
N ASP A 328 23.69 -39.46 34.68
CA ASP A 328 24.39 -38.19 34.49
C ASP A 328 24.76 -38.01 33.01
N LEU A 329 24.22 -36.97 32.38
CA LEU A 329 24.46 -36.69 30.95
C LEU A 329 25.25 -35.40 30.78
N ARG A 330 26.33 -35.46 29.98
CA ARG A 330 27.23 -34.32 29.77
C ARG A 330 26.95 -33.59 28.46
N LEU A 331 26.61 -32.31 28.57
CA LEU A 331 26.60 -31.32 27.49
C LEU A 331 27.98 -30.70 27.35
N THR A 332 28.58 -30.85 26.18
CA THR A 332 29.85 -30.22 25.79
C THR A 332 29.59 -28.92 25.03
N ALA A 333 30.61 -28.08 24.90
CA ALA A 333 30.53 -26.86 24.07
C ALA A 333 30.16 -27.16 22.60
N ALA A 334 30.56 -28.34 22.08
CA ALA A 334 30.18 -28.76 20.73
C ALA A 334 28.68 -29.04 20.61
N ASP A 335 28.07 -29.66 21.64
CA ASP A 335 26.63 -29.94 21.64
C ASP A 335 25.82 -28.63 21.70
N TRP A 336 26.25 -27.68 22.53
CA TRP A 336 25.65 -26.34 22.57
C TRP A 336 25.73 -25.65 21.21
N ALA A 337 26.89 -25.70 20.55
CA ALA A 337 27.08 -25.11 19.23
C ALA A 337 26.21 -25.78 18.14
N VAL A 338 26.03 -27.10 18.20
CA VAL A 338 25.12 -27.83 17.30
C VAL A 338 23.69 -27.35 17.49
N ALA A 339 23.18 -27.35 18.73
CA ALA A 339 21.80 -26.94 19.00
C ALA A 339 21.52 -25.47 18.66
N PHE A 340 22.48 -24.57 18.93
CA PHE A 340 22.35 -23.14 18.61
C PHE A 340 22.48 -22.88 17.10
N GLY A 341 23.07 -23.81 16.34
CA GLY A 341 23.15 -23.77 14.88
C GLY A 341 21.93 -24.34 14.15
N THR A 342 20.97 -24.93 14.88
CA THR A 342 19.76 -25.54 14.32
C THR A 342 18.82 -24.55 13.63
N PRO A 343 18.57 -23.34 14.16
CA PRO A 343 17.75 -22.36 13.48
C PRO A 343 18.39 -21.91 12.17
N GLY A 344 17.60 -21.90 11.10
CA GLY A 344 18.07 -21.47 9.77
C GLY A 344 18.39 -19.96 9.72
N PRO A 345 19.09 -19.50 8.68
CA PRO A 345 19.32 -18.08 8.46
C PRO A 345 18.00 -17.30 8.41
N GLY A 346 17.88 -16.24 9.20
CA GLY A 346 16.65 -15.43 9.30
C GLY A 346 15.60 -15.99 10.27
N ALA A 347 15.94 -16.99 11.09
CA ALA A 347 15.08 -17.45 12.17
C ALA A 347 14.80 -16.32 13.18
N VAL A 348 13.59 -16.35 13.73
CA VAL A 348 13.11 -15.38 14.71
C VAL A 348 13.58 -15.80 16.10
N HIS A 349 14.30 -14.94 16.83
CA HIS A 349 15.02 -15.31 18.06
C HIS A 349 14.13 -15.97 19.13
N ASN A 350 13.00 -15.35 19.49
CA ASN A 350 12.12 -15.86 20.54
C ASN A 350 11.38 -17.14 20.11
N GLU A 351 11.10 -17.30 18.81
CA GLU A 351 10.43 -18.48 18.27
C GLU A 351 11.39 -19.66 18.09
N ALA A 352 12.64 -19.38 17.70
CA ALA A 352 13.72 -20.35 17.58
C ALA A 352 14.10 -21.00 18.93
N ARG A 353 13.81 -20.32 20.05
CA ARG A 353 14.11 -20.82 21.40
C ARG A 353 13.55 -22.23 21.65
N ASP A 354 12.31 -22.51 21.22
CA ASP A 354 11.72 -23.84 21.39
C ASP A 354 12.44 -24.90 20.54
N GLN A 355 12.85 -24.54 19.31
CA GLN A 355 13.58 -25.43 18.43
C GLN A 355 14.97 -25.77 18.99
N VAL A 356 15.71 -24.78 19.49
CA VAL A 356 17.02 -24.98 20.13
C VAL A 356 16.89 -25.86 21.38
N TRP A 357 15.85 -25.62 22.18
CA TRP A 357 15.58 -26.42 23.38
C TRP A 357 15.28 -27.89 23.07
N GLU A 358 14.41 -28.15 22.09
CA GLU A 358 14.09 -29.52 21.67
C GLU A 358 15.32 -30.25 21.09
N GLU A 359 16.19 -29.54 20.38
CA GLU A 359 17.45 -30.10 19.88
C GLU A 359 18.41 -30.44 21.01
N LEU A 360 18.57 -29.57 22.02
CA LEU A 360 19.39 -29.85 23.20
C LEU A 360 18.93 -31.12 23.92
N LEU A 361 17.61 -31.30 24.09
CA LEU A 361 17.05 -32.51 24.69
C LEU A 361 17.30 -33.74 23.81
N THR A 362 17.24 -33.60 22.49
CA THR A 362 17.54 -34.69 21.55
C THR A 362 19.01 -35.12 21.64
N LEU A 363 19.96 -34.17 21.62
CA LEU A 363 21.39 -34.45 21.78
C LEU A 363 21.72 -35.11 23.13
N LEU A 364 21.04 -34.71 24.20
CA LEU A 364 21.17 -35.38 25.50
C LEU A 364 20.63 -36.82 25.44
N MET A 365 19.47 -37.03 24.80
CA MET A 365 18.86 -38.35 24.66
C MET A 365 19.67 -39.30 23.76
N GLU A 366 20.41 -38.79 22.77
CA GLU A 366 21.34 -39.60 21.96
C GLU A 366 22.50 -40.19 22.77
N LYS A 367 22.84 -39.54 23.90
CA LYS A 367 23.90 -40.00 24.82
C LYS A 367 23.39 -40.95 25.89
N TYR A 368 22.08 -41.14 25.98
CA TYR A 368 21.47 -42.07 26.92
C TYR A 368 21.52 -43.49 26.37
N ASP A 369 22.02 -44.43 27.16
CA ASP A 369 22.23 -45.84 26.78
C ASP A 369 20.96 -46.70 26.83
N GLY A 370 19.87 -46.19 27.43
CA GLY A 370 18.58 -46.88 27.48
C GLY A 370 18.42 -47.88 28.62
N GLU A 371 19.38 -48.04 29.52
CA GLU A 371 19.42 -49.19 30.44
C GLU A 371 18.62 -48.97 31.75
N GLU A 372 18.51 -47.75 32.26
CA GLU A 372 18.05 -47.49 33.65
C GLU A 372 16.57 -47.08 33.77
N ALA A 373 15.99 -46.50 32.72
CA ALA A 373 14.63 -45.98 32.69
C ALA A 373 14.06 -45.87 31.26
N ALA A 374 12.73 -45.78 31.16
CA ALA A 374 12.06 -45.50 29.89
C ALA A 374 12.48 -44.13 29.33
N PRO A 375 12.82 -44.01 28.02
CA PRO A 375 13.30 -42.77 27.42
C PRO A 375 12.41 -41.54 27.66
N GLU A 376 11.08 -41.73 27.71
CA GLU A 376 10.13 -40.65 27.97
C GLU A 376 10.26 -40.04 29.37
N LEU A 377 10.57 -40.86 30.38
CA LEU A 377 10.75 -40.40 31.76
C LEU A 377 12.05 -39.60 31.90
N VAL A 378 13.12 -40.06 31.26
CA VAL A 378 14.42 -39.37 31.23
C VAL A 378 14.28 -38.02 30.51
N ARG A 379 13.67 -38.00 29.32
CA ARG A 379 13.44 -36.75 28.56
C ARG A 379 12.62 -35.75 29.37
N LYS A 380 11.59 -36.21 30.09
CA LYS A 380 10.77 -35.35 30.96
C LYS A 380 11.56 -34.79 32.15
N ALA A 381 12.42 -35.59 32.78
CA ALA A 381 13.27 -35.13 33.87
C ALA A 381 14.30 -34.09 33.39
N LEU A 382 14.95 -34.32 32.24
CA LEU A 382 15.85 -33.36 31.61
C LEU A 382 15.14 -32.04 31.30
N GLY A 383 13.92 -32.10 30.77
CA GLY A 383 13.10 -30.92 30.48
C GLY A 383 12.69 -30.11 31.73
N GLN A 384 12.80 -30.69 32.93
CA GLN A 384 12.47 -30.05 34.22
C GLN A 384 13.70 -29.73 35.06
N ASP A 385 14.91 -30.07 34.58
CA ASP A 385 16.13 -29.81 35.30
C ASP A 385 16.40 -28.31 35.43
N ARG A 386 16.62 -27.87 36.67
CA ARG A 386 16.74 -26.43 36.99
C ARG A 386 18.06 -25.84 36.51
N GLU A 387 19.14 -26.62 36.53
CA GLU A 387 20.46 -26.13 36.16
C GLU A 387 20.58 -25.99 34.65
N LEU A 388 20.08 -26.97 33.90
CA LEU A 388 19.96 -26.93 32.46
C LEU A 388 19.06 -25.77 31.99
N LEU A 389 17.88 -25.61 32.59
CA LEU A 389 16.98 -24.49 32.27
C LEU A 389 17.64 -23.14 32.56
N ALA A 390 18.32 -22.98 33.71
CA ALA A 390 18.99 -21.72 34.06
C ALA A 390 20.24 -21.43 33.20
N ALA A 391 20.95 -22.47 32.74
CA ALA A 391 22.03 -22.31 31.77
C ALA A 391 21.48 -21.87 30.41
N PHE A 392 20.40 -22.50 29.95
CA PHE A 392 19.75 -22.16 28.69
C PHE A 392 19.12 -20.77 28.71
N ASP A 393 18.39 -20.39 29.76
CA ASP A 393 17.76 -19.06 29.89
C ASP A 393 18.78 -17.91 29.91
N ARG A 394 20.01 -18.18 30.38
CA ARG A 394 21.11 -17.20 30.32
C ARG A 394 21.74 -17.10 28.93
N ALA A 395 21.84 -18.23 28.23
CA ALA A 395 22.47 -18.30 26.91
C ALA A 395 21.51 -17.94 25.76
N TRP A 396 20.21 -18.08 25.95
CA TRP A 396 19.15 -17.75 25.00
C TRP A 396 17.94 -17.11 25.74
N PRO A 397 18.09 -15.86 26.22
CA PRO A 397 17.03 -15.18 26.96
C PRO A 397 15.82 -14.84 26.08
N LEU A 398 14.64 -14.70 26.68
CA LEU A 398 13.50 -14.08 25.99
C LEU A 398 13.72 -12.56 25.98
N LEU A 399 13.73 -11.98 24.79
CA LEU A 399 14.03 -10.56 24.61
C LEU A 399 12.79 -9.79 24.17
N ASP A 400 12.62 -8.60 24.75
CA ASP A 400 11.65 -7.61 24.30
C ASP A 400 12.33 -6.62 23.32
N PRO A 401 11.72 -6.32 22.16
CA PRO A 401 12.28 -5.38 21.18
C PRO A 401 12.51 -3.97 21.70
N ALA A 402 11.62 -3.46 22.55
CA ALA A 402 11.75 -2.11 23.09
C ALA A 402 12.88 -2.04 24.12
N ASP A 403 13.11 -3.11 24.87
CA ASP A 403 14.24 -3.21 25.81
C ASP A 403 15.57 -3.33 25.08
N LEU A 404 15.68 -4.21 24.07
CA LEU A 404 16.89 -4.35 23.26
C LEU A 404 17.32 -3.01 22.66
N VAL A 405 16.37 -2.30 22.05
CA VAL A 405 16.63 -0.98 21.46
C VAL A 405 16.89 0.05 22.55
N GLY A 406 16.22 -0.02 23.70
CA GLY A 406 16.47 0.84 24.85
C GLY A 406 17.91 0.74 25.39
N ASP A 407 18.46 -0.48 25.40
CA ASP A 407 19.83 -0.75 25.84
C ASP A 407 20.88 -0.13 24.91
N LEU A 408 20.62 -0.06 23.60
CA LEU A 408 21.49 0.65 22.64
C LEU A 408 21.62 2.15 23.00
N TRP A 409 20.59 2.75 23.59
CA TRP A 409 20.59 4.18 23.91
C TRP A 409 20.97 4.50 25.35
N SER A 410 21.11 3.49 26.20
CA SER A 410 21.45 3.67 27.62
C SER A 410 22.83 3.14 28.00
N VAL A 411 23.36 2.16 27.26
CA VAL A 411 24.64 1.51 27.55
C VAL A 411 25.66 1.79 26.43
N PRO A 412 26.60 2.75 26.61
CA PRO A 412 27.55 3.14 25.56
C PRO A 412 28.47 2.00 25.08
N ALA A 413 28.82 1.09 25.98
CA ALA A 413 29.66 -0.06 25.66
C ALA A 413 28.93 -1.06 24.75
N TYR A 414 27.62 -1.23 24.96
CA TYR A 414 26.77 -2.11 24.17
C TYR A 414 26.56 -1.54 22.76
N LEU A 415 26.26 -0.25 22.64
CA LEU A 415 26.16 0.41 21.33
C LEU A 415 27.47 0.30 20.54
N ARG A 416 28.62 0.48 21.19
CA ARG A 416 29.93 0.32 20.54
C ARG A 416 30.23 -1.11 20.08
N LEU A 417 29.73 -2.11 20.79
CA LEU A 417 29.86 -3.50 20.39
C LEU A 417 29.04 -3.76 19.13
N CYS A 418 27.80 -3.26 19.10
CA CYS A 418 26.86 -3.49 18.00
C CYS A 418 27.14 -2.62 16.76
N ALA A 419 27.68 -1.42 16.96
CA ALA A 419 27.97 -0.44 15.92
C ALA A 419 29.41 0.09 16.05
N PRO A 420 30.44 -0.74 15.79
CA PRO A 420 31.85 -0.37 15.99
C PRO A 420 32.37 0.74 15.06
N TRP A 421 31.62 1.06 14.00
CA TRP A 421 31.94 2.16 13.07
C TRP A 421 31.61 3.55 13.63
N LEU A 422 30.81 3.64 14.70
CA LEU A 422 30.49 4.92 15.33
C LEU A 422 31.69 5.46 16.12
N SER A 423 31.94 6.76 15.97
CA SER A 423 32.90 7.47 16.81
C SER A 423 32.41 7.59 18.25
N ARG A 424 33.33 7.89 19.17
CA ARG A 424 32.98 8.06 20.60
C ARG A 424 32.00 9.21 20.83
N ASP A 425 32.07 10.26 20.02
CA ASP A 425 31.19 11.42 20.17
C ASP A 425 29.80 11.16 19.59
N GLU A 426 29.70 10.43 18.48
CA GLU A 426 28.41 9.95 17.95
C GLU A 426 27.72 8.99 18.92
N VAL A 427 28.48 8.07 19.54
CA VAL A 427 27.93 7.17 20.57
C VAL A 427 27.35 7.97 21.73
N ARG A 428 28.09 8.97 22.24
CA ARG A 428 27.61 9.85 23.33
C ARG A 428 26.37 10.63 22.92
N LEU A 429 26.33 11.12 21.68
CA LEU A 429 25.20 11.89 21.15
C LEU A 429 23.92 11.04 21.10
N LEU A 430 24.06 9.74 20.78
CA LEU A 430 22.95 8.79 20.73
C LEU A 430 22.47 8.32 22.12
N GLN A 431 23.19 8.63 23.21
CA GLN A 431 22.77 8.24 24.55
C GLN A 431 21.67 9.16 25.09
N ARG A 432 20.69 8.57 25.79
CA ARG A 432 19.61 9.31 26.47
C ARG A 432 19.30 8.77 27.85
N ALA A 433 18.84 9.66 28.74
CA ALA A 433 18.47 9.31 30.10
C ALA A 433 17.18 8.48 30.16
N GLU A 434 16.19 8.80 29.32
CA GLU A 434 14.93 8.05 29.19
C GLU A 434 14.97 7.20 27.91
N ALA A 435 15.45 5.96 28.02
CA ALA A 435 15.69 5.07 26.89
C ALA A 435 14.46 4.79 26.00
N ARG A 436 13.25 4.86 26.60
CA ARG A 436 11.96 4.60 25.93
C ARG A 436 11.23 5.87 25.46
N ALA A 437 11.87 7.04 25.53
CA ALA A 437 11.32 8.28 24.97
C ALA A 437 11.45 8.25 23.43
N TRP A 438 10.63 7.41 22.79
CA TRP A 438 10.73 7.09 21.37
C TRP A 438 10.48 8.30 20.47
N THR A 439 11.33 8.41 19.45
CA THR A 439 11.21 9.37 18.38
C THR A 439 10.86 8.67 17.07
N VAL A 440 10.39 9.41 16.08
CA VAL A 440 10.13 8.88 14.72
C VAL A 440 11.38 8.21 14.15
N SER A 441 12.57 8.74 14.43
CA SER A 441 13.85 8.17 13.97
C SER A 441 14.21 6.84 14.63
N ASP A 442 13.57 6.45 15.74
CA ASP A 442 13.77 5.16 16.39
C ASP A 442 12.91 4.04 15.78
N LEU A 443 11.83 4.39 15.07
CA LEU A 443 10.85 3.43 14.57
C LEU A 443 11.44 2.37 13.64
N PRO A 444 12.35 2.68 12.70
CA PRO A 444 12.95 1.64 11.86
C PRO A 444 13.78 0.61 12.63
N ILE A 445 14.45 1.06 13.69
CA ILE A 445 15.31 0.21 14.53
C ILE A 445 14.42 -0.71 15.39
N LEU A 446 13.34 -0.16 15.95
CA LEU A 446 12.32 -0.93 16.67
C LEU A 446 11.62 -1.95 15.77
N ASP A 447 11.30 -1.59 14.53
CA ASP A 447 10.66 -2.48 13.56
C ASP A 447 11.52 -3.71 13.26
N VAL A 448 12.80 -3.49 12.94
CA VAL A 448 13.74 -4.58 12.66
C VAL A 448 13.98 -5.43 13.92
N ALA A 449 14.07 -4.82 15.10
CA ALA A 449 14.16 -5.57 16.35
C ALA A 449 12.93 -6.45 16.58
N ARG A 450 11.72 -5.93 16.33
CA ARG A 450 10.46 -6.70 16.42
C ARG A 450 10.45 -7.87 15.46
N GLN A 451 10.86 -7.67 14.22
CA GLN A 451 10.87 -8.73 13.21
C GLN A 451 11.93 -9.80 13.50
N ARG A 452 13.12 -9.42 13.97
CA ARG A 452 14.18 -10.37 14.30
C ARG A 452 13.93 -11.12 15.60
N LEU A 453 13.35 -10.46 16.61
CA LEU A 453 13.03 -11.09 17.88
C LEU A 453 11.74 -11.89 17.86
N GLY A 454 10.73 -11.42 17.13
CA GLY A 454 9.38 -11.99 17.11
C GLY A 454 8.62 -11.70 18.39
N ASP A 455 7.47 -12.36 18.53
CA ASP A 455 6.63 -12.20 19.71
C ASP A 455 7.04 -13.18 20.82
N PRO A 456 7.43 -12.70 22.02
CA PRO A 456 7.78 -13.54 23.16
C PRO A 456 6.67 -14.51 23.58
N GLU A 457 5.41 -14.18 23.31
CA GLU A 457 4.26 -15.03 23.59
C GLU A 457 3.85 -15.92 22.41
N ALA A 458 4.47 -15.79 21.23
CA ALA A 458 4.14 -16.60 20.05
C ALA A 458 4.20 -18.09 20.37
N SER A 459 5.27 -18.54 21.03
CA SER A 459 5.43 -19.93 21.48
C SER A 459 4.30 -20.37 22.42
N ARG A 460 3.93 -19.53 23.40
CA ARG A 460 2.85 -19.83 24.35
C ARG A 460 1.50 -19.92 23.65
N ARG A 461 1.22 -19.01 22.72
CA ARG A 461 -0.02 -19.04 21.92
C ARG A 461 -0.04 -20.22 20.97
N ARG A 462 1.08 -20.56 20.32
CA ARG A 462 1.23 -21.76 19.49
C ARG A 462 0.95 -23.02 20.29
N ARG A 463 1.57 -23.18 21.46
CA ARG A 463 1.31 -24.30 22.37
C ARG A 463 -0.14 -24.36 22.84
N ARG A 464 -0.77 -23.22 23.16
CA ARG A 464 -2.20 -23.18 23.50
C ARG A 464 -3.08 -23.61 22.32
N ARG A 465 -2.77 -23.16 21.11
CA ARG A 465 -3.49 -23.56 19.89
C ARG A 465 -3.33 -25.04 19.58
N GLU A 466 -2.11 -25.56 19.68
CA GLU A 466 -1.83 -26.98 19.49
C GLU A 466 -2.50 -27.84 20.55
N ALA A 467 -2.48 -27.41 21.82
CA ALA A 467 -3.18 -28.09 22.90
C ALA A 467 -4.70 -28.03 22.74
N ALA A 468 -5.26 -26.89 22.31
CA ALA A 468 -6.67 -26.75 21.99
C ALA A 468 -7.07 -27.66 20.83
N ALA A 469 -6.30 -27.66 19.74
CA ALA A 469 -6.52 -28.53 18.58
C ALA A 469 -6.31 -30.02 18.92
N ALA A 470 -5.40 -30.35 19.83
CA ALA A 470 -5.22 -31.72 20.33
C ALA A 470 -6.38 -32.15 21.24
N ALA A 471 -6.88 -31.27 22.11
CA ALA A 471 -8.05 -31.53 22.94
C ALA A 471 -9.32 -31.67 22.10
N GLU A 472 -9.47 -30.85 21.06
CA GLU A 472 -10.57 -30.96 20.09
C GLU A 472 -10.48 -32.28 19.32
N ARG A 473 -9.28 -32.66 18.82
CA ARG A 473 -9.06 -33.97 18.20
C ARG A 473 -9.38 -35.13 19.14
N ALA A 474 -8.92 -35.08 20.38
CA ALA A 474 -9.21 -36.13 21.38
C ALA A 474 -10.71 -36.20 21.72
N GLY A 475 -11.41 -35.07 21.79
CA GLY A 475 -12.86 -35.03 21.96
C GLY A 475 -13.59 -35.61 20.75
N MET A 476 -13.12 -35.31 19.55
CA MET A 476 -13.66 -35.87 18.30
C MET A 476 -13.42 -37.38 18.21
N ASP A 477 -12.24 -37.86 18.59
CA ASP A 477 -11.91 -39.28 18.65
C ASP A 477 -12.86 -39.99 19.63
N GLN A 478 -13.15 -39.40 20.81
CA GLN A 478 -14.13 -39.95 21.75
C GLN A 478 -15.56 -39.98 21.20
N VAL A 479 -15.98 -38.96 20.43
CA VAL A 479 -17.30 -38.93 19.78
C VAL A 479 -17.39 -40.00 18.70
N ILE A 480 -16.34 -40.18 17.90
CA ILE A 480 -16.25 -41.23 16.88
C ILE A 480 -16.29 -42.62 17.53
N ASP A 481 -15.52 -42.83 18.59
CA ASP A 481 -15.51 -44.09 19.35
C ASP A 481 -16.87 -44.38 20.00
N ALA A 482 -17.56 -43.35 20.50
CA ALA A 482 -18.91 -43.49 21.07
C ALA A 482 -19.98 -43.83 20.01
N LEU A 483 -19.87 -43.25 18.80
CA LEU A 483 -20.74 -43.59 17.66
C LEU A 483 -20.47 -45.01 17.14
N LEU A 484 -19.22 -45.49 17.22
CA LEU A 484 -18.82 -46.84 16.86
C LEU A 484 -19.28 -47.89 17.88
N ALA A 485 -19.36 -47.54 19.16
CA ALA A 485 -19.80 -48.42 20.24
C ALA A 485 -21.33 -48.53 20.37
N ASP A 486 -22.09 -47.70 19.64
CA ASP A 486 -23.55 -47.76 19.61
C ASP A 486 -24.01 -48.90 18.68
N GLU A 487 -24.34 -50.05 19.28
CA GLU A 487 -24.82 -51.25 18.58
C GLU A 487 -26.12 -51.03 17.77
N THR A 488 -26.83 -49.91 17.94
CA THR A 488 -28.05 -49.60 17.17
C THR A 488 -27.78 -49.15 15.72
N LEU A 489 -26.53 -48.84 15.37
CA LEU A 489 -26.09 -48.52 14.01
C LEU A 489 -25.62 -49.76 13.22
N ALA A 490 -25.43 -50.90 13.88
CA ALA A 490 -25.00 -52.15 13.25
C ALA A 490 -26.09 -52.86 12.44
N ASP A 491 -27.36 -52.47 12.62
CA ASP A 491 -28.53 -52.99 11.88
C ASP A 491 -28.95 -52.09 10.68
N ALA A 492 -28.19 -51.02 10.39
CA ALA A 492 -28.44 -50.18 9.22
C ALA A 492 -27.70 -50.74 7.98
N ASP A 493 -28.42 -50.82 6.86
CA ASP A 493 -28.04 -51.39 5.56
C ASP A 493 -26.57 -51.22 5.13
N ALA A 494 -26.11 -52.11 4.24
CA ALA A 494 -24.74 -52.22 3.68
C ALA A 494 -24.08 -50.93 3.13
N ASP A 495 -24.80 -49.81 3.06
CA ASP A 495 -24.28 -48.47 2.72
C ASP A 495 -23.67 -47.74 3.94
N SER A 496 -23.96 -48.15 5.18
CA SER A 496 -23.39 -47.56 6.41
C SER A 496 -21.93 -47.97 6.68
N GLU A 497 -21.51 -49.16 6.25
CA GLU A 497 -20.09 -49.58 6.34
C GLU A 497 -19.18 -48.63 5.54
N GLY A 498 -19.66 -48.11 4.39
CA GLY A 498 -18.92 -47.13 3.60
C GLY A 498 -18.79 -45.77 4.29
N ALA A 499 -19.81 -45.32 5.02
CA ALA A 499 -19.78 -44.07 5.80
C ALA A 499 -18.87 -44.16 7.03
N LEU A 500 -18.85 -45.32 7.69
CA LEU A 500 -17.94 -45.63 8.80
C LEU A 500 -16.48 -45.71 8.33
N VAL A 501 -16.21 -46.29 7.16
CA VAL A 501 -14.86 -46.29 6.54
C VAL A 501 -14.45 -44.89 6.05
N MET A 502 -15.39 -44.02 5.68
CA MET A 502 -15.10 -42.61 5.36
C MET A 502 -14.71 -41.77 6.60
N LEU A 503 -15.15 -42.14 7.81
CA LEU A 503 -14.72 -41.55 9.10
C LEU A 503 -13.28 -41.95 9.50
N HIS A 504 -12.71 -42.97 8.86
CA HIS A 504 -11.29 -43.36 9.02
C HIS A 504 -10.32 -42.47 8.22
N GLY A 505 -10.81 -41.63 7.30
CA GLY A 505 -9.96 -40.78 6.47
C GLY A 505 -9.31 -39.64 7.25
N GLN A 506 -7.98 -39.61 7.31
CA GLN A 506 -7.19 -38.53 7.92
C GLN A 506 -7.58 -37.13 7.40
N ASP A 507 -8.04 -37.07 6.14
CA ASP A 507 -8.43 -35.83 5.44
C ASP A 507 -9.74 -35.21 5.95
N LEU A 508 -10.72 -36.02 6.39
CA LEU A 508 -11.97 -35.53 6.95
C LEU A 508 -11.79 -35.09 8.42
N ARG A 509 -10.94 -35.82 9.17
CA ARG A 509 -10.54 -35.47 10.55
C ARG A 509 -9.85 -34.10 10.61
N ASN A 510 -9.04 -33.77 9.60
CA ASN A 510 -8.42 -32.45 9.46
C ASN A 510 -9.40 -31.34 9.02
N SER A 511 -10.50 -31.68 8.35
CA SER A 511 -11.52 -30.71 7.90
C SER A 511 -12.56 -30.37 8.98
N LEU A 512 -12.69 -31.20 10.03
CA LEU A 512 -13.65 -31.03 11.12
C LEU A 512 -13.07 -30.31 12.34
N ALA A 513 -11.74 -30.26 12.49
CA ALA A 513 -11.07 -29.40 13.47
C ALA A 513 -11.21 -27.94 13.03
N GLY A 514 -12.22 -27.25 13.56
CA GLY A 514 -12.58 -25.91 13.14
C GLY A 514 -11.63 -24.85 13.73
N PRO A 515 -11.49 -23.67 13.11
CA PRO A 515 -10.65 -22.59 13.64
C PRO A 515 -11.29 -21.83 14.83
N GLU A 516 -12.35 -22.34 15.47
CA GLU A 516 -13.21 -21.56 16.37
C GLU A 516 -12.76 -21.50 17.85
N ALA A 517 -11.51 -21.84 18.16
CA ALA A 517 -10.96 -21.64 19.51
C ALA A 517 -9.76 -20.69 19.52
N SER A 518 -9.92 -19.44 19.09
CA SER A 518 -9.06 -18.36 19.59
C SER A 518 -9.69 -16.97 19.44
N THR A 519 -10.10 -16.38 20.58
CA THR A 519 -10.21 -14.93 20.78
C THR A 519 -8.82 -14.32 21.02
N ASP A 520 -7.87 -14.60 20.13
CA ASP A 520 -6.58 -13.89 20.11
C ASP A 520 -6.75 -12.54 19.39
N ALA A 521 -5.97 -11.54 19.80
CA ALA A 521 -5.92 -10.22 19.17
C ALA A 521 -5.84 -10.34 17.64
N ALA A 522 -6.63 -9.53 16.92
CA ALA A 522 -6.65 -9.54 15.48
C ALA A 522 -5.21 -9.46 14.93
N PRO A 523 -4.80 -10.36 14.01
CA PRO A 523 -3.44 -10.36 13.48
C PRO A 523 -3.11 -8.98 12.89
N ASP A 524 -1.90 -8.50 13.16
CA ASP A 524 -1.42 -7.24 12.61
C ASP A 524 -1.42 -7.33 11.07
N ARG A 525 -2.37 -6.64 10.45
CA ARG A 525 -2.55 -6.68 9.00
C ARG A 525 -1.38 -6.03 8.25
N LEU A 526 -0.64 -5.13 8.92
CA LEU A 526 0.49 -4.39 8.37
C LEU A 526 1.83 -5.13 8.56
N ALA A 527 1.85 -6.26 9.27
CA ALA A 527 3.07 -7.06 9.46
C ALA A 527 3.57 -7.70 8.15
N GLY A 528 2.70 -7.86 7.15
CA GLY A 528 3.03 -8.52 5.88
C GLY A 528 3.14 -10.06 6.02
N PRO A 529 3.79 -10.74 5.06
CA PRO A 529 4.44 -10.18 3.88
C PRO A 529 3.44 -9.69 2.82
N PHE A 530 3.81 -8.60 2.15
CA PHE A 530 3.10 -8.06 1.00
C PHE A 530 3.70 -8.54 -0.32
N ALA A 531 2.83 -8.83 -1.28
CA ALA A 531 3.27 -9.27 -2.60
C ALA A 531 3.77 -8.11 -3.48
N HIS A 532 3.24 -6.90 -3.25
CA HIS A 532 3.68 -5.64 -3.87
C HIS A 532 3.49 -4.46 -2.91
N ILE A 533 4.43 -3.51 -2.93
CA ILE A 533 4.33 -2.27 -2.15
C ILE A 533 4.41 -1.05 -3.08
N VAL A 534 3.47 -0.12 -2.91
CA VAL A 534 3.49 1.19 -3.55
C VAL A 534 3.90 2.23 -2.51
N VAL A 535 4.88 3.06 -2.84
CA VAL A 535 5.38 4.13 -1.96
C VAL A 535 5.24 5.44 -2.71
N ASP A 536 4.39 6.34 -2.23
CA ASP A 536 4.30 7.71 -2.75
C ASP A 536 5.14 8.68 -1.91
N GLU A 537 5.64 9.74 -2.54
CA GLU A 537 6.64 10.66 -1.99
C GLU A 537 7.89 9.94 -1.46
N ALA A 538 8.33 8.90 -2.19
CA ALA A 538 9.38 8.00 -1.75
C ALA A 538 10.76 8.67 -1.56
N GLN A 539 10.95 9.90 -2.05
CA GLN A 539 12.17 10.66 -1.89
C GLN A 539 12.40 11.12 -0.44
N GLU A 540 11.35 11.14 0.38
CA GLU A 540 11.43 11.52 1.79
C GLU A 540 11.94 10.38 2.69
N LEU A 541 11.92 9.13 2.18
CA LEU A 541 12.31 7.98 2.97
C LEU A 541 13.83 7.93 3.20
N THR A 542 14.18 7.77 4.46
CA THR A 542 15.54 7.46 4.90
C THR A 542 15.92 6.02 4.56
N ASP A 543 17.22 5.72 4.53
CA ASP A 543 17.69 4.36 4.23
C ASP A 543 17.22 3.36 5.29
N ALA A 544 17.10 3.81 6.55
CA ALA A 544 16.54 3.04 7.65
C ALA A 544 15.05 2.72 7.43
N GLU A 545 14.24 3.70 7.05
CA GLU A 545 12.81 3.49 6.77
C GLU A 545 12.58 2.56 5.57
N TRP A 546 13.47 2.58 4.56
CA TRP A 546 13.42 1.60 3.47
C TRP A 546 13.54 0.16 3.97
N GLN A 547 14.32 -0.11 5.02
CA GLN A 547 14.44 -1.46 5.57
C GLN A 547 13.10 -1.99 6.12
N MET A 548 12.28 -1.12 6.71
CA MET A 548 10.94 -1.49 7.19
C MET A 548 10.04 -2.05 6.08
N LEU A 549 10.17 -1.49 4.88
CA LEU A 549 9.39 -1.91 3.72
C LEU A 549 9.97 -3.15 3.04
N LEU A 550 11.30 -3.26 2.98
CA LEU A 550 11.97 -4.38 2.32
C LEU A 550 11.69 -5.72 3.00
N VAL A 551 11.68 -5.77 4.34
CA VAL A 551 11.35 -7.01 5.06
C VAL A 551 9.91 -7.44 4.80
N ARG A 552 9.02 -6.47 4.63
CA ARG A 552 7.61 -6.73 4.31
C ARG A 552 7.38 -7.09 2.83
N CYS A 553 8.34 -6.94 1.93
CA CYS A 553 8.20 -7.35 0.53
C CYS A 553 9.40 -8.19 0.05
N PRO A 554 9.45 -9.49 0.40
CA PRO A 554 10.55 -10.38 0.01
C PRO A 554 10.74 -10.50 -1.52
N SER A 555 9.67 -10.28 -2.29
CA SER A 555 9.70 -10.32 -3.76
C SER A 555 10.42 -9.12 -4.39
N ARG A 556 10.73 -8.07 -3.60
CA ARG A 556 11.26 -6.78 -4.07
C ARG A 556 10.41 -6.16 -5.18
N SER A 557 9.11 -6.38 -5.11
CA SER A 557 8.13 -5.85 -6.05
C SER A 557 7.61 -4.52 -5.55
N PHE A 558 8.10 -3.43 -6.15
CA PHE A 558 7.80 -2.07 -5.70
C PHE A 558 7.33 -1.17 -6.84
N THR A 559 6.38 -0.28 -6.54
CA THR A 559 6.12 0.93 -7.32
C THR A 559 6.55 2.12 -6.46
N VAL A 560 7.65 2.76 -6.84
CA VAL A 560 8.25 3.89 -6.12
C VAL A 560 7.88 5.15 -6.85
N VAL A 561 7.19 6.07 -6.20
CA VAL A 561 6.65 7.28 -6.82
C VAL A 561 7.21 8.48 -6.09
N GLY A 562 7.74 9.45 -6.83
CA GLY A 562 8.40 10.59 -6.19
C GLY A 562 8.99 11.60 -7.16
N ASP A 563 9.65 12.58 -6.57
CA ASP A 563 10.35 13.67 -7.26
C ASP A 563 11.63 14.03 -6.49
N ARG A 564 12.79 13.84 -7.11
CA ARG A 564 14.09 14.20 -6.50
C ARG A 564 14.15 15.69 -6.13
N ALA A 565 13.50 16.55 -6.91
CA ALA A 565 13.47 17.99 -6.69
C ALA A 565 12.63 18.40 -5.47
N GLN A 566 11.83 17.49 -4.91
CA GLN A 566 11.02 17.73 -3.70
C GLN A 566 11.63 17.13 -2.43
N ALA A 567 12.82 16.53 -2.52
CA ALA A 567 13.50 15.89 -1.41
C ALA A 567 14.12 16.91 -0.45
N ARG A 568 13.50 17.12 0.71
CA ARG A 568 13.89 18.17 1.65
C ARG A 568 15.33 18.02 2.19
N HIS A 569 15.78 16.79 2.38
CA HIS A 569 17.12 16.48 2.89
C HIS A 569 18.19 16.36 1.80
N GLY A 570 17.85 16.71 0.55
CA GLY A 570 18.72 16.61 -0.61
C GLY A 570 18.75 15.20 -1.20
N PHE A 571 18.63 15.13 -2.53
CA PHE A 571 18.68 13.88 -3.29
C PHE A 571 19.51 14.09 -4.55
N THR A 572 20.84 14.10 -4.37
CA THR A 572 21.80 14.39 -5.44
C THR A 572 22.11 13.16 -6.30
N GLU A 573 22.09 11.97 -5.72
CA GLU A 573 22.27 10.70 -6.45
C GLU A 573 21.05 10.41 -7.36
N SER A 574 21.20 9.45 -8.27
CA SER A 574 20.09 8.96 -9.08
C SER A 574 19.16 8.04 -8.26
N TRP A 575 17.91 7.89 -8.69
CA TRP A 575 16.99 6.90 -8.10
C TRP A 575 17.55 5.48 -8.09
N ARG A 576 18.26 5.10 -9.14
CA ARG A 576 18.88 3.78 -9.26
C ARG A 576 19.93 3.56 -8.17
N GLU A 577 20.86 4.50 -8.02
CA GLU A 577 21.93 4.43 -7.01
C GLU A 577 21.35 4.37 -5.58
N ARG A 578 20.38 5.23 -5.28
CA ARG A 578 19.69 5.24 -3.97
C ARG A 578 19.05 3.90 -3.66
N LEU A 579 18.28 3.36 -4.61
CA LEU A 579 17.53 2.12 -4.41
C LEU A 579 18.43 0.87 -4.37
N GLU A 580 19.49 0.83 -5.19
CA GLU A 580 20.51 -0.23 -5.13
C GLU A 580 21.22 -0.25 -3.77
N ARG A 581 21.52 0.94 -3.22
CA ARG A 581 22.17 1.10 -1.90
C ARG A 581 21.33 0.55 -0.74
N VAL A 582 20.01 0.65 -0.82
CA VAL A 582 19.10 0.08 0.21
C VAL A 582 18.76 -1.39 -0.03
N GLY A 583 19.13 -1.96 -1.19
CA GLY A 583 19.00 -3.40 -1.48
C GLY A 583 18.02 -3.77 -2.61
N LEU A 584 17.62 -2.81 -3.46
CA LEU A 584 16.79 -3.05 -4.64
C LEU A 584 17.64 -3.07 -5.91
N ASP A 585 17.86 -4.26 -6.47
CA ASP A 585 18.78 -4.52 -7.58
C ASP A 585 18.14 -4.49 -8.97
N ARG A 586 16.81 -4.56 -9.06
CA ARG A 586 16.05 -4.59 -10.32
C ARG A 586 15.19 -3.35 -10.49
N VAL A 587 15.84 -2.23 -10.81
CA VAL A 587 15.20 -0.91 -10.91
C VAL A 587 14.96 -0.52 -12.38
N ALA A 588 13.70 -0.29 -12.72
CA ALA A 588 13.27 0.38 -13.95
C ALA A 588 12.80 1.80 -13.62
N LEU A 589 13.09 2.77 -14.48
CA LEU A 589 12.71 4.17 -14.32
C LEU A 589 11.76 4.58 -15.45
N ALA A 590 10.66 5.21 -15.09
CA ALA A 590 9.75 5.87 -16.02
C ALA A 590 9.57 7.33 -15.56
N SER A 591 9.66 8.27 -16.50
CA SER A 591 9.62 9.69 -16.21
C SER A 591 8.34 10.35 -16.73
N LEU A 592 7.70 11.19 -15.91
CA LEU A 592 6.58 12.04 -16.29
C LEU A 592 7.06 13.49 -16.38
N THR A 593 7.13 14.03 -17.60
CA THR A 593 7.77 15.33 -17.88
C THR A 593 6.78 16.47 -18.16
N VAL A 594 5.49 16.16 -18.30
CA VAL A 594 4.47 17.15 -18.65
C VAL A 594 3.51 17.39 -17.48
N ASN A 595 3.42 18.65 -17.08
CA ASN A 595 2.54 19.12 -16.02
C ASN A 595 1.27 19.75 -16.64
N TYR A 596 0.11 19.30 -16.18
CA TYR A 596 -1.19 19.80 -16.64
C TYR A 596 -2.03 20.44 -15.51
N ARG A 597 -1.50 20.51 -14.29
CA ARG A 597 -2.24 21.03 -13.12
C ARG A 597 -1.77 22.41 -12.69
N THR A 598 -0.46 22.62 -12.57
CA THR A 598 0.15 23.88 -12.12
C THR A 598 0.38 24.80 -13.33
N PRO A 599 -0.13 26.05 -13.34
CA PRO A 599 0.05 26.97 -14.46
C PRO A 599 1.53 27.31 -14.77
N GLU A 600 1.81 27.68 -16.02
CA GLU A 600 3.15 28.07 -16.49
C GLU A 600 3.72 29.26 -15.71
N GLU A 601 2.87 30.21 -15.29
CA GLU A 601 3.26 31.41 -14.55
C GLU A 601 3.80 31.06 -13.16
N VAL A 602 3.21 30.06 -12.51
CA VAL A 602 3.69 29.55 -11.22
C VAL A 602 5.00 28.79 -11.41
N MET A 603 5.11 27.96 -12.45
CA MET A 603 6.33 27.20 -12.74
C MET A 603 7.51 28.11 -13.11
N ALA A 604 7.27 29.23 -13.80
CA ALA A 604 8.28 30.22 -14.14
C ALA A 604 8.93 30.86 -12.90
N GLU A 605 8.19 31.01 -11.80
CA GLU A 605 8.72 31.49 -10.52
C GLU A 605 9.36 30.36 -9.69
N ALA A 606 8.81 29.14 -9.75
CA ALA A 606 9.27 28.01 -8.95
C ALA A 606 10.55 27.34 -9.49
N GLU A 607 10.68 27.21 -10.82
CA GLU A 607 11.82 26.54 -11.47
C GLU A 607 13.19 27.13 -11.08
N PRO A 608 13.41 28.46 -11.09
CA PRO A 608 14.68 29.04 -10.69
C PRO A 608 15.06 28.73 -9.23
N VAL A 609 14.06 28.65 -8.34
CA VAL A 609 14.28 28.38 -6.91
C VAL A 609 14.95 27.02 -6.70
N ILE A 610 14.44 25.98 -7.37
CA ILE A 610 14.97 24.63 -7.18
C ILE A 610 16.25 24.38 -8.00
N ARG A 611 16.35 24.93 -9.22
CA ARG A 611 17.56 24.79 -10.04
C ARG A 611 18.78 25.48 -9.45
N ALA A 612 18.59 26.47 -8.58
CA ALA A 612 19.68 27.10 -7.84
C ALA A 612 20.42 26.12 -6.90
N VAL A 613 19.74 25.09 -6.39
CA VAL A 613 20.33 24.10 -5.48
C VAL A 613 20.48 22.71 -6.11
N LEU A 614 19.68 22.38 -7.12
CA LEU A 614 19.71 21.12 -7.86
C LEU A 614 19.63 21.40 -9.37
N PRO A 615 20.77 21.69 -10.04
CA PRO A 615 20.77 22.11 -11.45
C PRO A 615 20.14 21.08 -12.42
N ASP A 616 20.29 19.78 -12.11
CA ASP A 616 19.76 18.65 -12.87
C ASP A 616 18.31 18.27 -12.49
N ALA A 617 17.60 19.12 -11.72
CA ALA A 617 16.21 18.88 -11.35
C ALA A 617 15.31 18.63 -12.57
N ASN A 618 14.51 17.56 -12.50
CA ASN A 618 13.51 17.19 -13.50
C ASN A 618 12.23 18.03 -13.34
N VAL A 619 12.32 19.31 -13.68
CA VAL A 619 11.19 20.25 -13.63
C VAL A 619 10.29 20.01 -14.86
N PRO A 620 8.99 19.76 -14.66
CA PRO A 620 8.09 19.39 -15.75
C PRO A 620 7.66 20.64 -16.54
N VAL A 621 7.44 20.45 -17.84
CA VAL A 621 6.92 21.51 -18.72
C VAL A 621 5.42 21.67 -18.47
N SER A 622 5.00 22.86 -18.05
CA SER A 622 3.56 23.15 -17.93
C SER A 622 2.94 23.37 -19.30
N VAL A 623 1.80 22.75 -19.54
CA VAL A 623 0.97 22.94 -20.74
C VAL A 623 -0.28 23.78 -20.46
N ARG A 624 -0.41 24.28 -19.23
CA ARG A 624 -1.54 25.09 -18.78
C ARG A 624 -1.08 26.53 -18.60
N SER A 625 -1.81 27.48 -19.18
CA SER A 625 -1.59 28.92 -18.95
C SER A 625 -2.78 29.47 -18.16
N GLY A 626 -2.52 30.13 -17.03
CA GLY A 626 -3.57 30.74 -16.22
C GLY A 626 -3.98 32.12 -16.73
N GLY A 627 -3.09 32.80 -17.46
CA GLY A 627 -3.21 34.22 -17.81
C GLY A 627 -3.11 35.16 -16.61
N LEU A 628 -2.89 34.62 -15.40
CA LEU A 628 -2.81 35.35 -14.15
C LEU A 628 -1.37 35.35 -13.66
N PRO A 629 -0.71 36.52 -13.56
CA PRO A 629 0.65 36.60 -13.03
C PRO A 629 0.66 36.32 -11.52
N VAL A 630 1.81 35.86 -11.02
CA VAL A 630 2.02 35.69 -9.58
C VAL A 630 1.94 37.05 -8.88
N VAL A 631 1.03 37.17 -7.92
CA VAL A 631 0.78 38.42 -7.19
C VAL A 631 1.77 38.55 -6.05
N ARG A 632 2.36 39.75 -5.88
CA ARG A 632 3.24 40.06 -4.74
C ARG A 632 2.65 41.18 -3.90
N GLY A 633 2.73 41.04 -2.58
CA GLY A 633 2.13 41.99 -1.63
C GLY A 633 2.82 41.98 -0.26
N ARG A 634 2.23 42.68 0.71
CA ARG A 634 2.70 42.71 2.10
C ARG A 634 1.96 41.69 2.95
N VAL A 635 2.56 41.23 4.05
CA VAL A 635 1.89 40.31 4.99
C VAL A 635 0.55 40.88 5.50
N ALA A 636 0.46 42.20 5.65
CA ALA A 636 -0.79 42.89 6.01
C ALA A 636 -1.94 42.70 5.01
N ASP A 637 -1.65 42.33 3.76
CA ASP A 637 -2.62 42.13 2.69
C ASP A 637 -3.22 40.70 2.70
N LEU A 638 -2.77 39.81 3.59
CA LEU A 638 -3.24 38.42 3.69
C LEU A 638 -4.77 38.30 3.79
N GLU A 639 -5.37 39.06 4.70
CA GLU A 639 -6.82 39.05 4.93
C GLU A 639 -7.60 39.59 3.71
N PRO A 640 -7.29 40.79 3.18
CA PRO A 640 -7.90 41.30 1.95
C PRO A 640 -7.82 40.34 0.76
N VAL A 641 -6.67 39.69 0.54
CA VAL A 641 -6.46 38.75 -0.56
C VAL A 641 -7.40 37.55 -0.44
N LEU A 642 -7.47 36.94 0.75
CA LEU A 642 -8.32 35.78 0.99
C LEU A 642 -9.81 36.12 0.86
N ASP A 643 -10.24 37.23 1.47
CA ASP A 643 -11.64 37.64 1.44
C ASP A 643 -12.11 37.97 0.01
N GLY A 644 -11.27 38.68 -0.76
CA GLY A 644 -11.55 38.99 -2.16
C GLY A 644 -11.63 37.73 -3.03
N TRP A 645 -10.70 36.80 -2.85
CA TRP A 645 -10.68 35.57 -3.63
C TRP A 645 -11.85 34.63 -3.29
N LEU A 646 -12.17 34.47 -2.01
CA LEU A 646 -13.32 33.65 -1.57
C LEU A 646 -14.66 34.22 -2.04
N ALA A 647 -14.78 35.54 -2.15
CA ALA A 647 -15.97 36.19 -2.71
C ALA A 647 -16.12 35.94 -4.22
N ALA A 648 -15.00 35.86 -4.96
CA ALA A 648 -15.00 35.60 -6.40
C ALA A 648 -15.17 34.12 -6.76
N HIS A 649 -14.76 33.21 -5.87
CA HIS A 649 -14.77 31.77 -6.12
C HIS A 649 -15.69 31.07 -5.11
N ALA A 650 -16.85 30.58 -5.54
CA ALA A 650 -17.84 29.97 -4.64
C ALA A 650 -17.40 28.62 -4.06
N ASP A 651 -16.65 27.82 -4.83
CA ASP A 651 -16.31 26.43 -4.49
C ASP A 651 -14.82 26.14 -4.33
N GLY A 652 -13.95 27.10 -4.70
CA GLY A 652 -12.50 26.89 -4.69
C GLY A 652 -11.90 26.71 -3.29
N THR A 653 -10.70 26.14 -3.21
CA THR A 653 -9.97 25.94 -1.96
C THR A 653 -8.69 26.77 -1.94
N ALA A 654 -8.35 27.33 -0.78
CA ALA A 654 -7.14 28.12 -0.58
C ALA A 654 -6.26 27.53 0.52
N CYS A 655 -4.96 27.81 0.46
CA CYS A 655 -4.00 27.46 1.49
C CYS A 655 -3.06 28.62 1.80
N VAL A 656 -2.87 28.90 3.09
CA VAL A 656 -1.85 29.81 3.60
C VAL A 656 -0.68 28.98 4.10
N ILE A 657 0.52 29.26 3.59
CA ILE A 657 1.76 28.56 3.97
C ILE A 657 2.74 29.58 4.55
N GLY A 658 3.32 29.26 5.71
CA GLY A 658 4.30 30.14 6.37
C GLY A 658 3.75 31.07 7.46
N ALA A 659 2.44 31.00 7.75
CA ALA A 659 1.79 31.83 8.76
C ALA A 659 1.27 31.02 9.96
N PRO A 660 2.14 30.58 10.90
CA PRO A 660 1.74 29.68 11.99
C PRO A 660 0.69 30.26 12.95
N ARG A 661 0.56 31.59 13.00
CA ARG A 661 -0.47 32.28 13.80
C ARG A 661 -1.83 32.35 13.10
N PHE A 662 -1.88 32.11 11.79
CA PHE A 662 -3.12 32.14 11.02
C PHE A 662 -3.91 30.85 11.28
N ARG A 663 -5.15 31.00 11.76
CA ARG A 663 -6.07 29.87 11.95
C ARG A 663 -6.87 29.66 10.65
N GLY A 664 -6.93 28.41 10.21
CA GLY A 664 -7.72 28.01 9.04
C GLY A 664 -9.20 28.35 9.19
N ARG A 665 -9.89 28.49 8.06
CA ARG A 665 -11.31 28.84 7.92
C ARG A 665 -12.00 27.79 7.03
N PRO A 666 -13.33 27.79 6.90
CA PRO A 666 -13.98 27.02 5.85
C PRO A 666 -13.33 27.33 4.49
N ARG A 667 -12.94 26.27 3.76
CA ARG A 667 -12.24 26.34 2.44
C ARG A 667 -10.82 26.95 2.45
N VAL A 668 -10.28 27.37 3.60
CA VAL A 668 -8.91 27.89 3.73
C VAL A 668 -8.11 27.08 4.75
N ARG A 669 -7.07 26.37 4.29
CA ARG A 669 -6.15 25.65 5.17
C ARG A 669 -4.95 26.53 5.55
N SER A 670 -4.36 26.23 6.71
CA SER A 670 -3.12 26.84 7.19
C SER A 670 -2.14 25.70 7.44
N LEU A 671 -1.08 25.61 6.62
CA LEU A 671 -0.15 24.49 6.61
C LEU A 671 1.30 24.97 6.65
N THR A 672 2.20 24.10 7.08
CA THR A 672 3.64 24.27 6.84
C THR A 672 3.98 23.76 5.42
N PRO A 673 5.14 24.12 4.86
CA PRO A 673 5.59 23.55 3.58
C PRO A 673 5.54 22.01 3.57
N GLU A 674 5.98 21.36 4.65
CA GLU A 674 6.02 19.91 4.78
C GLU A 674 4.62 19.28 4.75
N LEU A 675 3.66 19.87 5.48
CA LEU A 675 2.28 19.36 5.52
C LEU A 675 1.49 19.66 4.24
N SER A 676 1.99 20.55 3.38
CA SER A 676 1.39 20.86 2.08
C SER A 676 1.75 19.85 0.98
N LYS A 677 2.78 19.02 1.19
CA LYS A 677 3.22 17.99 0.23
C LYS A 677 2.08 17.03 -0.12
N GLY A 678 1.99 16.67 -1.41
CA GLY A 678 0.92 15.82 -1.94
C GLY A 678 -0.48 16.44 -1.96
N LEU A 679 -0.65 17.70 -1.54
CA LEU A 679 -1.93 18.43 -1.60
C LEU A 679 -1.92 19.48 -2.73
N GLU A 680 -3.10 19.92 -3.14
CA GLU A 680 -3.30 20.91 -4.20
C GLU A 680 -4.43 21.87 -3.79
N PHE A 681 -4.28 23.15 -4.13
CA PHE A 681 -5.22 24.21 -3.80
C PHE A 681 -5.37 25.17 -4.99
N ASP A 682 -6.56 25.72 -5.19
CA ASP A 682 -6.80 26.69 -6.25
C ASP A 682 -6.02 27.98 -6.02
N LEU A 683 -5.98 28.46 -4.78
CA LEU A 683 -5.15 29.58 -4.34
C LEU A 683 -4.11 29.12 -3.30
N VAL A 684 -2.86 29.53 -3.49
CA VAL A 684 -1.83 29.45 -2.44
C VAL A 684 -1.30 30.83 -2.11
N VAL A 685 -1.28 31.16 -0.82
CA VAL A 685 -0.67 32.38 -0.28
C VAL A 685 0.56 31.99 0.54
N LEU A 686 1.74 32.35 0.06
CA LEU A 686 3.00 32.19 0.79
C LEU A 686 3.26 33.43 1.63
N VAL A 687 3.52 33.25 2.92
CA VAL A 687 3.86 34.32 3.85
C VAL A 687 5.32 34.15 4.26
N GLU A 688 6.14 35.15 3.98
CA GLU A 688 7.58 35.16 4.29
C GLU A 688 8.31 33.89 3.80
N PRO A 689 8.28 33.55 2.49
CA PRO A 689 8.89 32.33 1.98
C PRO A 689 10.41 32.24 2.22
N GLU A 690 11.09 33.37 2.40
CA GLU A 690 12.52 33.40 2.76
C GLU A 690 12.77 32.87 4.19
N ALA A 691 11.76 32.92 5.06
CA ALA A 691 11.84 32.39 6.41
C ALA A 691 11.69 30.85 6.48
N PHE A 692 11.39 30.17 5.36
CA PHE A 692 11.20 28.72 5.34
C PHE A 692 12.52 27.95 5.54
N GLY A 693 13.66 28.62 5.37
CA GLY A 693 14.98 28.06 5.63
C GLY A 693 16.01 28.44 4.59
N ALA A 694 17.26 28.08 4.88
CA ALA A 694 18.41 28.28 3.99
C ALA A 694 18.84 26.96 3.32
N GLY A 695 19.67 27.07 2.27
CA GLY A 695 20.23 25.92 1.56
C GLY A 695 19.18 25.09 0.81
N VAL A 696 19.46 23.80 0.65
CA VAL A 696 18.63 22.86 -0.13
C VAL A 696 17.23 22.73 0.47
N ALA A 697 17.13 22.52 1.78
CA ALA A 697 15.84 22.34 2.47
C ALA A 697 14.91 23.53 2.27
N GLY A 698 15.41 24.76 2.46
CA GLY A 698 14.61 25.97 2.27
C GLY A 698 14.18 26.19 0.81
N ALA A 699 15.05 25.89 -0.15
CA ALA A 699 14.72 25.98 -1.58
C ALA A 699 13.65 24.96 -1.98
N VAL A 700 13.76 23.73 -1.48
CA VAL A 700 12.76 22.67 -1.67
C VAL A 700 11.42 23.07 -1.03
N ASP A 701 11.42 23.57 0.21
CA ASP A 701 10.19 23.97 0.89
C ASP A 701 9.48 25.12 0.16
N ARG A 702 10.23 26.09 -0.38
CA ARG A 702 9.68 27.14 -1.26
C ARG A 702 9.11 26.57 -2.56
N TYR A 703 9.88 25.73 -3.26
CA TYR A 703 9.46 25.10 -4.52
C TYR A 703 8.19 24.26 -4.35
N VAL A 704 8.15 23.41 -3.32
CA VAL A 704 6.97 22.60 -2.97
C VAL A 704 5.77 23.49 -2.70
N ALA A 705 5.92 24.52 -1.85
CA ALA A 705 4.84 25.40 -1.46
C ALA A 705 4.26 26.18 -2.66
N MET A 706 5.12 26.71 -3.54
CA MET A 706 4.68 27.39 -4.78
C MET A 706 3.88 26.45 -5.70
N THR A 707 4.34 25.22 -5.85
CA THR A 707 3.77 24.25 -6.80
C THR A 707 2.52 23.52 -6.29
N ARG A 708 1.98 23.92 -5.12
CA ARG A 708 0.65 23.45 -4.68
C ARG A 708 -0.49 24.24 -5.31
N ALA A 709 -0.20 25.37 -5.94
CA ALA A 709 -1.19 26.24 -6.57
C ALA A 709 -1.64 25.68 -7.93
N THR A 710 -2.95 25.48 -8.10
CA THR A 710 -3.54 25.03 -9.37
C THR A 710 -4.13 26.19 -10.17
N GLN A 711 -4.34 27.37 -9.59
CA GLN A 711 -4.83 28.56 -10.31
C GLN A 711 -3.99 29.80 -10.01
N GLU A 712 -3.93 30.23 -8.75
CA GLU A 712 -3.32 31.49 -8.35
C GLU A 712 -2.26 31.29 -7.25
N LEU A 713 -1.13 32.00 -7.39
CA LEU A 713 -0.08 32.08 -6.38
C LEU A 713 0.09 33.53 -5.95
N VAL A 714 0.06 33.75 -4.63
CA VAL A 714 0.31 35.04 -3.99
C VAL A 714 1.51 34.89 -3.06
N VAL A 715 2.47 35.82 -3.16
CA VAL A 715 3.65 35.86 -2.29
C VAL A 715 3.63 37.15 -1.48
N LEU A 716 3.55 37.02 -0.16
CA LEU A 716 3.49 38.12 0.78
C LEU A 716 4.79 38.20 1.58
N THR A 717 5.40 39.39 1.57
CA THR A 717 6.66 39.71 2.25
C THR A 717 6.56 41.09 2.89
N GLY A 718 7.08 41.31 4.09
CA GLY A 718 7.18 42.65 4.69
C GLY A 718 7.07 42.71 6.19
#